data_AF-C3QT91-F1
#
_entry.id   AF-C3QT91-F1
#
_cell.length_a   1.000
_cell.length_b   1.000
_cell.length_c   1.000
_cell.angle_alpha   90.00
_cell.angle_beta   90.00
_cell.angle_gamma   90.00
#
_symmetry.space_group_name_H-M   'P 1'
#
loop_
_entity.id
_entity.type
_entity.pdbx_description
1 polymer ?
#
loop_
_entity_poly.entity_id
_entity_poly.type
_entity_poly.pdbx_seq_one_letter_code
_entity_poly.pdbx_strand_id
1 'polypeptide(L)'
;MLKIKTNKGYLDLGGDFTVQIDEKSPVMNDRGSQTVPVTVPCTGNNAKITGFAHRLDMGIKPMNEDQACTVLDGAYKRTGKINIVSAGKKEGITLNIGFDNSEAYSAWKAKKLNAITLPVKEYSSVNSLCAHLQQVLGGYQTDYAVFQIMTGNDSKDNQFYPKYLNYITPVSEGSKVYRLRYQARTETFLVNGTPTAVTLPEGYGVTAFLYVWRVLELVFSEFGYTIMENPFKTDKQLYNLVILNNAADCCVKGKLSYADLMPDCTVEDFLNALYVRFGLVYNVSSDTKTATLRLIRDIVDDVPDIDLSRSLTDEPLITYETARQMKLSAKTSFTGAAPSVERLEDYLKDQKVARLTKVDVSKRVIHLNYEETTGRWFKWDEDNNRLTYSSSSFFSWDRKTDNIEDNELTSDDECVPMDFAPNDILSPQYLADYVHRYTYLKTSSNNNDEDSEKVETPLSFVFAFTSSQNSKYPFGSVLPYTSDAEEVILRDGSKHTMSLFFQYDNGLFFNFWRKYDAILRHSFNKIEANVLLPVHRLTGMDILTPVILRGQYLLFDGLSYSLPANKIVPVDLTLRTLRLIGPYDLDKEQETPVFGSRLFTWEFISSNIETAKENERNRILQQARDEWNKRPTAVNEMKSITYSLDGYTTRNDDKYLVENYPQEAGITLQRNYKCKATAIISIYYEPGSFTPGTYRDVTYESEFEYTDTFVSVVYSG
;
A
#
# COMPACT_ATOMS: atom_id res chain seq x y z
N MET A 1 -18.17 -5.97 49.47
CA MET A 1 -18.71 -7.34 49.33
C MET A 1 -19.03 -7.51 47.86
N LEU A 2 -18.32 -8.45 47.25
CA LEU A 2 -18.40 -8.76 45.84
C LEU A 2 -19.81 -9.20 45.45
N LYS A 3 -20.31 -8.67 44.35
CA LYS A 3 -21.60 -9.01 43.74
C LYS A 3 -21.42 -9.08 42.24
N ILE A 4 -21.97 -10.13 41.63
CA ILE A 4 -22.07 -10.24 40.18
C ILE A 4 -23.56 -10.09 39.82
N LYS A 5 -23.88 -8.96 39.19
CA LYS A 5 -25.25 -8.62 38.79
C LYS A 5 -25.43 -8.96 37.31
N THR A 6 -26.44 -9.76 36.98
CA THR A 6 -26.93 -9.99 35.61
C THR A 6 -28.26 -9.27 35.41
N ASN A 7 -28.80 -9.24 34.19
CA ASN A 7 -30.14 -8.70 33.97
C ASN A 7 -31.25 -9.54 34.65
N LYS A 8 -30.99 -10.84 34.88
CA LYS A 8 -31.91 -11.77 35.58
C LYS A 8 -31.79 -11.74 37.11
N GLY A 9 -30.84 -11.00 37.66
CA GLY A 9 -30.61 -10.88 39.09
C GLY A 9 -29.15 -11.09 39.49
N TYR A 10 -28.92 -11.20 40.79
CA TYR A 10 -27.58 -11.45 41.34
C TYR A 10 -27.28 -12.93 41.38
N LEU A 11 -26.06 -13.30 41.01
CA LEU A 11 -25.57 -14.66 41.24
C LEU A 11 -25.35 -14.88 42.75
N ASP A 12 -25.76 -16.05 43.23
CA ASP A 12 -25.44 -16.54 44.56
C ASP A 12 -23.96 -16.94 44.56
N LEU A 13 -23.13 -16.14 45.22
CA LEU A 13 -21.70 -16.42 45.39
C LEU A 13 -21.49 -17.27 46.64
N GLY A 14 -20.48 -18.15 46.64
CA GLY A 14 -20.07 -18.88 47.83
C GLY A 14 -19.52 -17.95 48.93
N GLY A 15 -19.44 -18.44 50.18
CA GLY A 15 -19.03 -17.62 51.33
C GLY A 15 -17.65 -16.98 51.20
N ASP A 16 -16.68 -17.69 50.63
CA ASP A 16 -15.30 -17.23 50.40
C ASP A 16 -15.01 -17.00 48.90
N PHE A 17 -16.01 -16.57 48.14
CA PHE A 17 -15.89 -16.44 46.69
C PHE A 17 -14.91 -15.32 46.30
N THR A 18 -13.92 -15.68 45.49
CA THR A 18 -12.92 -14.77 44.94
C THR A 18 -12.91 -14.83 43.42
N VAL A 19 -12.52 -13.72 42.78
CA VAL A 19 -12.38 -13.63 41.33
C VAL A 19 -11.07 -12.94 41.02
N GLN A 20 -10.19 -13.65 40.30
CA GLN A 20 -8.99 -13.06 39.73
C GLN A 20 -9.32 -12.43 38.37
N ILE A 21 -8.91 -11.19 38.18
CA ILE A 21 -9.02 -10.42 36.95
C ILE A 21 -7.61 -10.30 36.38
N ASP A 22 -7.46 -10.69 35.13
CA ASP A 22 -6.24 -10.53 34.35
C ASP A 22 -6.50 -9.48 33.27
N GLU A 23 -5.76 -8.38 33.32
CA GLU A 23 -5.73 -7.36 32.29
C GLU A 23 -4.48 -7.50 31.46
N LYS A 24 -4.63 -7.32 30.16
CA LYS A 24 -3.59 -7.53 29.19
C LYS A 24 -3.50 -6.34 28.26
N SER A 25 -2.25 -5.93 27.99
CA SER A 25 -1.96 -4.79 27.13
C SER A 25 -2.31 -5.11 25.67
N PRO A 26 -3.03 -4.21 24.98
CA PRO A 26 -3.32 -4.31 23.55
C PRO A 26 -2.07 -4.34 22.66
N VAL A 27 -0.91 -3.89 23.17
CA VAL A 27 0.38 -3.98 22.46
C VAL A 27 0.87 -5.43 22.39
N MET A 28 0.53 -6.26 23.38
CA MET A 28 1.07 -7.63 23.52
C MET A 28 0.11 -8.72 23.04
N ASN A 29 -1.20 -8.49 23.11
CA ASN A 29 -2.19 -9.48 22.69
C ASN A 29 -3.56 -8.87 22.34
N ASP A 30 -4.35 -9.71 21.70
CA ASP A 30 -5.71 -9.51 21.20
C ASP A 30 -6.79 -10.09 22.13
N ARG A 31 -6.45 -10.44 23.37
CA ARG A 31 -7.38 -11.13 24.28
C ARG A 31 -8.16 -10.19 25.17
N GLY A 32 -7.61 -9.01 25.48
CA GLY A 32 -8.23 -8.02 26.35
C GLY A 32 -8.27 -8.47 27.82
N SER A 33 -9.14 -7.84 28.62
CA SER A 33 -9.26 -8.09 30.05
C SER A 33 -10.32 -9.15 30.36
N GLN A 34 -10.00 -10.14 31.17
CA GLN A 34 -10.94 -11.21 31.53
C GLN A 34 -10.72 -11.72 32.94
N THR A 35 -11.72 -12.40 33.50
CA THR A 35 -11.52 -13.19 34.72
C THR A 35 -10.91 -14.54 34.38
N VAL A 36 -10.07 -15.04 35.28
CA VAL A 36 -9.78 -16.48 35.34
C VAL A 36 -11.13 -17.22 35.55
N PRO A 37 -11.32 -18.42 34.98
CA PRO A 37 -12.56 -19.18 35.20
C PRO A 37 -12.84 -19.38 36.70
N VAL A 38 -14.05 -19.01 37.13
CA VAL A 38 -14.53 -19.10 38.50
C VAL A 38 -15.80 -19.94 38.58
N THR A 39 -15.95 -20.70 39.67
CA THR A 39 -17.09 -21.62 39.83
C THR A 39 -18.06 -21.10 40.88
N VAL A 40 -19.32 -20.87 40.47
CA VAL A 40 -20.42 -20.52 41.38
C VAL A 40 -21.24 -21.77 41.74
N PRO A 41 -21.83 -21.85 42.95
CA PRO A 41 -22.64 -22.98 43.34
C PRO A 41 -23.87 -23.13 42.42
N CYS A 42 -24.29 -24.36 42.13
CA CYS A 42 -25.49 -24.63 41.33
C CYS A 42 -26.78 -24.50 42.17
N THR A 43 -27.01 -23.34 42.78
CA THR A 43 -28.24 -23.04 43.53
C THR A 43 -29.44 -22.96 42.60
N GLY A 44 -30.66 -23.00 43.14
CA GLY A 44 -31.88 -22.80 42.34
C GLY A 44 -31.91 -21.47 41.59
N ASN A 45 -31.38 -20.40 42.21
CA ASN A 45 -31.27 -19.08 41.59
C ASN A 45 -30.20 -19.06 40.47
N ASN A 46 -28.98 -19.55 40.74
CA ASN A 46 -27.91 -19.60 39.72
C ASN A 46 -28.29 -20.49 38.54
N ALA A 47 -28.93 -21.63 38.80
CA ALA A 47 -29.47 -22.48 37.75
C ALA A 47 -30.49 -21.70 36.89
N LYS A 48 -31.38 -20.91 37.49
CA LYS A 48 -32.34 -20.09 36.74
C LYS A 48 -31.65 -19.00 35.92
N ILE A 49 -30.72 -18.25 36.51
CA ILE A 49 -29.99 -17.16 35.84
C ILE A 49 -29.23 -17.68 34.62
N THR A 50 -28.56 -18.82 34.77
CA THR A 50 -27.71 -19.44 33.73
C THR A 50 -28.51 -20.22 32.67
N GLY A 51 -29.84 -20.29 32.79
CA GLY A 51 -30.69 -21.05 31.86
C GLY A 51 -30.63 -22.56 32.06
N PHE A 52 -30.42 -23.01 33.30
CA PHE A 52 -30.28 -24.40 33.73
C PHE A 52 -29.12 -25.13 33.08
N ALA A 53 -27.95 -24.46 32.99
CA ALA A 53 -26.73 -24.92 32.31
C ALA A 53 -26.25 -26.35 32.65
N HIS A 54 -26.62 -26.87 33.83
CA HIS A 54 -26.23 -28.19 34.31
C HIS A 54 -27.11 -29.35 33.78
N ARG A 55 -28.18 -29.05 33.03
CA ARG A 55 -29.12 -30.06 32.53
C ARG A 55 -28.58 -30.74 31.27
N LEU A 56 -28.83 -32.04 31.13
CA LEU A 56 -28.38 -32.81 29.97
C LEU A 56 -29.33 -32.66 28.76
N ASP A 57 -30.59 -32.32 29.01
CA ASP A 57 -31.66 -32.17 28.00
C ASP A 57 -31.74 -30.75 27.42
N MET A 58 -30.64 -29.98 27.46
CA MET A 58 -30.62 -28.62 26.95
C MET A 58 -30.66 -28.58 25.41
N GLY A 59 -31.69 -27.95 24.85
CA GLY A 59 -31.80 -27.67 23.41
C GLY A 59 -31.31 -26.29 22.98
N ILE A 60 -30.90 -25.43 23.93
CA ILE A 60 -30.46 -24.05 23.67
C ILE A 60 -29.19 -23.80 24.49
N LYS A 61 -28.24 -23.04 23.92
CA LYS A 61 -27.01 -22.65 24.61
C LYS A 61 -27.31 -21.92 25.94
N PRO A 62 -26.62 -22.25 27.05
CA PRO A 62 -26.71 -21.50 28.29
C PRO A 62 -26.47 -20.00 28.06
N MET A 63 -27.31 -19.14 28.65
CA MET A 63 -27.23 -17.66 28.56
C MET A 63 -27.20 -17.06 27.13
N ASN A 64 -27.78 -17.74 26.13
CA ASN A 64 -27.69 -17.35 24.70
C ASN A 64 -28.07 -15.88 24.36
N GLU A 65 -28.88 -15.21 25.17
CA GLU A 65 -29.37 -13.84 24.91
C GLU A 65 -29.07 -12.84 26.04
N ASP A 66 -28.48 -13.30 27.16
CA ASP A 66 -28.40 -12.50 28.38
C ASP A 66 -27.10 -12.72 29.13
N GLN A 67 -25.99 -12.45 28.43
CA GLN A 67 -24.64 -12.64 28.95
C GLN A 67 -24.13 -11.42 29.73
N ALA A 68 -24.79 -10.27 29.63
CA ALA A 68 -24.34 -9.02 30.23
C ALA A 68 -24.34 -9.11 31.77
N CYS A 69 -23.25 -8.66 32.38
CA CYS A 69 -23.12 -8.59 33.82
C CYS A 69 -22.33 -7.35 34.28
N THR A 70 -22.49 -7.00 35.54
CA THR A 70 -21.69 -6.00 36.23
C THR A 70 -21.07 -6.63 37.47
N VAL A 71 -19.75 -6.57 37.55
CA VAL A 71 -18.98 -6.97 38.74
C VAL A 71 -18.85 -5.76 39.65
N LEU A 72 -19.31 -5.90 40.89
CA LEU A 72 -19.38 -4.83 41.88
C LEU A 72 -18.66 -5.26 43.15
N ASP A 73 -17.71 -4.46 43.61
CA ASP A 73 -17.15 -4.61 44.95
C ASP A 73 -16.75 -3.26 45.56
N GLY A 74 -17.61 -2.73 46.43
CA GLY A 74 -17.40 -1.41 47.03
C GLY A 74 -17.40 -0.31 45.97
N ALA A 75 -16.24 0.33 45.78
CA ALA A 75 -16.02 1.35 44.74
C ALA A 75 -15.67 0.74 43.37
N TYR A 76 -15.29 -0.53 43.32
CA TYR A 76 -15.04 -1.22 42.05
C TYR A 76 -16.37 -1.52 41.36
N LYS A 77 -16.47 -1.08 40.11
CA LYS A 77 -17.58 -1.38 39.22
C LYS A 77 -17.01 -1.56 37.83
N ARG A 78 -17.28 -2.70 37.20
CA ARG A 78 -16.93 -2.96 35.81
C ARG A 78 -17.98 -3.80 35.12
N THR A 79 -18.27 -3.49 33.87
CA THR A 79 -19.28 -4.19 33.07
C THR A 79 -18.61 -5.17 32.10
N GLY A 80 -19.21 -6.34 31.89
CA GLY A 80 -18.66 -7.36 31.00
C GLY A 80 -19.67 -8.44 30.60
N LYS A 81 -19.21 -9.49 29.91
CA LYS A 81 -20.03 -10.62 29.44
C LYS A 81 -19.60 -11.94 30.05
N ILE A 82 -20.57 -12.69 30.56
CA ILE A 82 -20.39 -14.04 31.14
C ILE A 82 -20.38 -15.09 30.02
N ASN A 83 -19.35 -15.93 29.99
CA ASN A 83 -19.40 -17.20 29.27
C ASN A 83 -19.31 -18.38 30.24
N ILE A 84 -20.16 -19.38 30.02
CA ILE A 84 -20.18 -20.61 30.82
C ILE A 84 -19.22 -21.61 30.16
N VAL A 85 -18.25 -22.08 30.95
CA VAL A 85 -17.21 -23.03 30.53
C VAL A 85 -17.65 -24.46 30.81
N SER A 86 -18.24 -24.71 31.98
CA SER A 86 -18.74 -26.01 32.39
C SER A 86 -19.83 -25.88 33.46
N ALA A 87 -20.69 -26.88 33.61
CA ALA A 87 -21.71 -26.88 34.64
C ALA A 87 -22.02 -28.31 35.12
N GLY A 88 -22.12 -28.48 36.44
CA GLY A 88 -22.48 -29.72 37.11
C GLY A 88 -23.25 -29.45 38.39
N LYS A 89 -24.16 -30.36 38.78
CA LYS A 89 -24.95 -30.19 40.01
C LYS A 89 -24.09 -30.25 41.27
N LYS A 90 -23.03 -31.05 41.27
CA LYS A 90 -22.11 -31.19 42.42
C LYS A 90 -20.94 -30.23 42.31
N GLU A 91 -20.40 -30.09 41.10
CA GLU A 91 -19.20 -29.35 40.77
C GLU A 91 -19.45 -27.84 40.73
N GLY A 92 -20.69 -27.42 40.47
CA GLY A 92 -21.06 -26.01 40.30
C GLY A 92 -21.06 -25.57 38.84
N ILE A 93 -21.20 -24.26 38.62
CA ILE A 93 -21.22 -23.65 37.28
C ILE A 93 -19.95 -22.81 37.13
N THR A 94 -19.06 -23.24 36.25
CA THR A 94 -17.81 -22.54 35.95
C THR A 94 -18.05 -21.53 34.85
N LEU A 95 -17.69 -20.28 35.10
CA LEU A 95 -17.86 -19.17 34.19
C LEU A 95 -16.61 -18.29 34.13
N ASN A 96 -16.42 -17.59 33.02
CA ASN A 96 -15.48 -16.48 32.92
C ASN A 96 -16.24 -15.21 32.52
N ILE A 97 -15.67 -14.05 32.83
CA ILE A 97 -16.22 -12.75 32.47
C ILE A 97 -15.19 -12.02 31.63
N GLY A 98 -15.53 -11.72 30.37
CA GLY A 98 -14.75 -10.82 29.53
C GLY A 98 -15.16 -9.38 29.76
N PHE A 99 -14.19 -8.48 29.82
CA PHE A 99 -14.36 -7.04 30.01
C PHE A 99 -13.80 -6.24 28.83
N ASP A 100 -14.35 -5.04 28.62
CA ASP A 100 -13.81 -4.00 27.74
C ASP A 100 -13.33 -4.53 26.36
N ASN A 101 -12.02 -4.53 26.10
CA ASN A 101 -11.43 -4.97 24.83
C ASN A 101 -11.85 -6.40 24.45
N SER A 102 -11.97 -7.33 25.42
CA SER A 102 -12.39 -8.72 25.14
C SER A 102 -13.80 -8.80 24.56
N GLU A 103 -14.69 -7.91 25.01
CA GLU A 103 -16.04 -7.80 24.47
C GLU A 103 -16.00 -7.21 23.05
N ALA A 104 -15.17 -6.17 22.85
CA ALA A 104 -15.01 -5.53 21.55
C ALA A 104 -14.46 -6.52 20.50
N TYR A 105 -13.37 -7.25 20.80
CA TYR A 105 -12.80 -8.27 19.92
C TYR A 105 -13.83 -9.34 19.54
N SER A 106 -14.59 -9.83 20.52
CA SER A 106 -15.64 -10.83 20.29
C SER A 106 -16.77 -10.31 19.40
N ALA A 107 -17.10 -9.01 19.50
CA ALA A 107 -18.14 -8.39 18.70
C ALA A 107 -17.68 -8.05 17.27
N TRP A 108 -16.39 -7.79 17.07
CA TRP A 108 -15.82 -7.41 15.77
C TRP A 108 -15.56 -8.59 14.84
N LYS A 109 -15.14 -9.74 15.38
CA LYS A 109 -14.68 -10.91 14.62
C LYS A 109 -15.57 -11.33 13.45
N ALA A 110 -16.89 -11.29 13.61
CA ALA A 110 -17.82 -11.77 12.57
C ALA A 110 -18.58 -10.64 11.86
N LYS A 111 -18.38 -9.38 12.25
CA LYS A 111 -19.15 -8.25 11.71
C LYS A 111 -18.47 -7.73 10.44
N LYS A 112 -19.19 -7.82 9.31
CA LYS A 112 -18.74 -7.21 8.05
C LYS A 112 -18.76 -5.69 8.13
N LEU A 113 -17.74 -5.05 7.59
CA LEU A 113 -17.58 -3.60 7.62
C LEU A 113 -18.70 -2.87 6.87
N ASN A 114 -19.16 -3.44 5.76
CA ASN A 114 -20.29 -2.92 4.98
C ASN A 114 -21.69 -3.17 5.60
N ALA A 115 -21.77 -3.96 6.69
CA ALA A 115 -23.01 -4.35 7.34
C ALA A 115 -23.22 -3.70 8.72
N ILE A 116 -22.36 -2.74 9.09
CA ILE A 116 -22.58 -1.89 10.27
C ILE A 116 -23.62 -0.80 9.98
N THR A 117 -24.06 -0.08 11.00
CA THR A 117 -24.98 1.05 10.83
C THR A 117 -24.24 2.20 10.14
N LEU A 118 -24.49 2.38 8.84
CA LEU A 118 -23.76 3.30 7.99
C LEU A 118 -24.64 4.48 7.50
N PRO A 119 -24.08 5.70 7.39
CA PRO A 119 -24.80 6.86 6.87
C PRO A 119 -25.24 6.71 5.42
N VAL A 120 -26.38 7.32 5.09
CA VAL A 120 -26.84 7.53 3.71
C VAL A 120 -27.07 9.02 3.52
N LYS A 121 -26.33 9.64 2.58
CA LYS A 121 -26.51 11.05 2.19
C LYS A 121 -27.44 11.13 0.98
N GLU A 122 -28.62 11.73 1.14
CA GLU A 122 -29.58 11.92 0.05
C GLU A 122 -29.42 13.27 -0.63
N TYR A 123 -29.55 13.28 -1.96
CA TYR A 123 -29.51 14.49 -2.78
C TYR A 123 -30.78 14.60 -3.63
N SER A 124 -31.11 15.81 -4.07
CA SER A 124 -32.31 16.08 -4.86
C SER A 124 -32.30 15.42 -6.24
N SER A 125 -31.12 15.11 -6.78
CA SER A 125 -30.94 14.42 -8.06
C SER A 125 -29.56 13.77 -8.15
N VAL A 126 -29.39 12.85 -9.12
CA VAL A 126 -28.07 12.29 -9.49
C VAL A 126 -27.09 13.40 -9.85
N ASN A 127 -27.56 14.39 -10.61
CA ASN A 127 -26.76 15.54 -11.01
C ASN A 127 -26.25 16.34 -9.80
N SER A 128 -27.12 16.57 -8.79
CA SER A 128 -26.74 17.30 -7.58
C SER A 128 -25.71 16.55 -6.73
N LEU A 129 -25.83 15.22 -6.64
CA LEU A 129 -24.81 14.37 -6.02
C LEU A 129 -23.47 14.46 -6.78
N CYS A 130 -23.50 14.30 -8.11
CA CYS A 130 -22.28 14.36 -8.93
C CYS A 130 -21.63 15.75 -8.90
N ALA A 131 -22.42 16.82 -8.86
CA ALA A 131 -21.93 18.19 -8.69
C ALA A 131 -21.26 18.40 -7.32
N HIS A 132 -21.79 17.80 -6.25
CA HIS A 132 -21.13 17.78 -4.95
C HIS A 132 -19.80 17.02 -5.00
N LEU A 133 -19.77 15.82 -5.59
CA LEU A 133 -18.53 15.05 -5.74
C LEU A 133 -17.49 15.76 -6.62
N GLN A 134 -17.92 16.54 -7.61
CA GLN A 134 -17.06 17.42 -8.39
C GLN A 134 -16.42 18.53 -7.54
N GLN A 135 -17.14 19.08 -6.56
CA GLN A 135 -16.57 20.03 -5.60
C GLN A 135 -15.54 19.35 -4.68
N VAL A 136 -15.81 18.11 -4.27
CA VAL A 136 -14.89 17.31 -3.44
C VAL A 136 -13.61 16.96 -4.20
N LEU A 137 -13.71 16.59 -5.48
CA LEU A 137 -12.56 16.46 -6.38
C LEU A 137 -11.74 17.76 -6.41
N GLY A 138 -12.41 18.92 -6.42
CA GLY A 138 -11.78 20.24 -6.37
C GLY A 138 -11.28 20.70 -5.00
N GLY A 139 -11.26 19.82 -3.99
CA GLY A 139 -10.73 20.12 -2.66
C GLY A 139 -11.74 20.59 -1.60
N TYR A 140 -13.04 20.46 -1.87
CA TYR A 140 -14.06 20.65 -0.83
C TYR A 140 -13.89 19.62 0.27
N GLN A 141 -13.74 20.08 1.51
CA GLN A 141 -13.47 19.20 2.64
C GLN A 141 -14.74 18.48 3.11
N THR A 142 -14.64 17.16 3.18
CA THR A 142 -15.66 16.25 3.72
C THR A 142 -14.93 15.03 4.30
N ASP A 143 -15.69 14.06 4.80
CA ASP A 143 -15.20 12.80 5.36
C ASP A 143 -14.89 11.70 4.32
N TYR A 144 -14.69 12.09 3.05
CA TYR A 144 -14.24 11.26 1.94
C TYR A 144 -13.49 12.09 0.89
N ALA A 145 -12.76 11.41 0.00
CA ALA A 145 -12.08 11.97 -1.15
C ALA A 145 -12.66 11.45 -2.47
N VAL A 146 -12.36 12.16 -3.56
CA VAL A 146 -12.70 11.76 -4.93
C VAL A 146 -11.46 11.99 -5.78
N PHE A 147 -10.99 10.94 -6.46
CA PHE A 147 -9.88 10.96 -7.42
C PHE A 147 -9.99 9.74 -8.34
N GLN A 148 -9.27 9.76 -9.47
CA GLN A 148 -9.31 8.68 -10.45
C GLN A 148 -8.58 7.42 -9.95
N ILE A 149 -9.17 6.24 -10.15
CA ILE A 149 -8.50 4.94 -10.05
C ILE A 149 -8.84 4.08 -11.28
N MET A 150 -7.97 3.12 -11.59
CA MET A 150 -8.24 2.11 -12.61
C MET A 150 -8.63 0.79 -11.95
N THR A 151 -9.79 0.26 -12.32
CA THR A 151 -10.33 -1.00 -11.78
C THR A 151 -10.16 -2.20 -12.70
N GLY A 152 -9.83 -1.96 -13.98
CA GLY A 152 -9.53 -3.00 -14.94
C GLY A 152 -8.82 -2.42 -16.15
N ASN A 153 -8.00 -3.24 -16.81
CA ASN A 153 -7.23 -2.85 -17.99
C ASN A 153 -7.29 -3.95 -19.04
N ASP A 154 -8.50 -4.31 -19.44
CA ASP A 154 -8.72 -5.38 -20.41
C ASP A 154 -8.14 -4.96 -21.78
N SER A 155 -7.61 -5.92 -22.54
CA SER A 155 -7.11 -5.65 -23.88
C SER A 155 -7.47 -6.78 -24.85
N LYS A 156 -7.70 -6.41 -26.11
CA LYS A 156 -7.95 -7.35 -27.21
C LYS A 156 -7.46 -6.74 -28.52
N ASP A 157 -6.79 -7.53 -29.36
CA ASP A 157 -6.30 -7.11 -30.68
C ASP A 157 -5.48 -5.81 -30.63
N ASN A 158 -4.63 -5.65 -29.60
CA ASN A 158 -3.84 -4.44 -29.28
C ASN A 158 -4.67 -3.18 -28.96
N GLN A 159 -5.98 -3.29 -28.75
CA GLN A 159 -6.84 -2.22 -28.25
C GLN A 159 -7.13 -2.42 -26.75
N PHE A 160 -6.98 -1.35 -25.97
CA PHE A 160 -7.23 -1.33 -24.53
C PHE A 160 -8.65 -0.84 -24.21
N TYR A 161 -9.27 -1.47 -23.21
CA TYR A 161 -10.61 -1.16 -22.71
C TYR A 161 -10.55 -0.93 -21.19
N PRO A 162 -9.93 0.17 -20.75
CA PRO A 162 -9.74 0.45 -19.33
C PRO A 162 -11.07 0.77 -18.64
N LYS A 163 -11.19 0.31 -17.40
CA LYS A 163 -12.32 0.58 -16.50
C LYS A 163 -11.85 1.58 -15.44
N TYR A 164 -12.47 2.76 -15.42
CA TYR A 164 -12.12 3.86 -14.52
C TYR A 164 -13.25 4.19 -13.56
N LEU A 165 -12.91 4.32 -12.28
CA LEU A 165 -13.73 5.09 -11.36
C LEU A 165 -13.20 6.51 -11.25
N ASN A 166 -14.13 7.46 -11.20
CA ASN A 166 -13.87 8.90 -11.16
C ASN A 166 -12.95 9.35 -12.30
N TYR A 167 -13.26 8.95 -13.53
CA TYR A 167 -12.52 9.41 -14.70
C TYR A 167 -12.54 10.95 -14.77
N ILE A 168 -11.36 11.55 -14.91
CA ILE A 168 -11.20 13.01 -14.93
C ILE A 168 -10.61 13.52 -16.25
N THR A 169 -11.02 14.71 -16.65
CA THR A 169 -10.45 15.45 -17.80
C THR A 169 -10.19 16.91 -17.44
N PRO A 170 -9.14 17.54 -18.00
CA PRO A 170 -8.89 18.95 -17.76
C PRO A 170 -10.01 19.80 -18.38
N VAL A 171 -10.39 20.90 -17.71
CA VAL A 171 -11.47 21.80 -18.18
C VAL A 171 -11.11 22.48 -19.52
N SER A 172 -9.82 22.72 -19.74
CA SER A 172 -9.21 23.22 -20.97
C SER A 172 -7.78 22.72 -21.04
N GLU A 173 -7.15 22.75 -22.21
CA GLU A 173 -5.73 22.41 -22.35
C GLU A 173 -4.88 23.25 -21.39
N GLY A 174 -3.98 22.59 -20.63
CA GLY A 174 -3.15 23.22 -19.59
C GLY A 174 -3.85 23.58 -18.27
N SER A 175 -5.13 23.28 -18.10
CA SER A 175 -5.87 23.57 -16.85
C SER A 175 -5.44 22.66 -15.69
N LYS A 176 -5.22 23.26 -14.51
CA LYS A 176 -5.10 22.53 -13.22
C LYS A 176 -6.46 22.14 -12.61
N VAL A 177 -7.55 22.60 -13.21
CA VAL A 177 -8.92 22.24 -12.82
C VAL A 177 -9.40 21.10 -13.72
N TYR A 178 -9.94 20.06 -13.08
CA TYR A 178 -10.39 18.83 -13.72
C TYR A 178 -11.88 18.59 -13.49
N ARG A 179 -12.54 17.93 -14.45
CA ARG A 179 -13.96 17.57 -14.42
C ARG A 179 -14.13 16.07 -14.32
N LEU A 180 -15.03 15.63 -13.45
CA LEU A 180 -15.52 14.25 -13.38
C LEU A 180 -16.42 13.95 -14.56
N ARG A 181 -16.24 12.77 -15.15
CA ARG A 181 -17.13 12.22 -16.18
C ARG A 181 -18.31 11.49 -15.52
N TYR A 182 -19.44 12.19 -15.42
CA TYR A 182 -20.66 11.66 -14.81
C TYR A 182 -21.89 11.72 -15.73
N GLN A 183 -21.79 12.32 -16.92
CA GLN A 183 -22.91 12.34 -17.86
C GLN A 183 -23.22 10.94 -18.40
N ALA A 184 -24.50 10.72 -18.73
CA ALA A 184 -24.93 9.51 -19.45
C ALA A 184 -24.20 9.41 -20.79
N ARG A 185 -23.74 8.21 -21.15
CA ARG A 185 -22.86 7.99 -22.31
C ARG A 185 -22.93 6.55 -22.79
N THR A 186 -22.40 6.30 -23.98
CA THR A 186 -22.13 4.94 -24.46
C THR A 186 -20.63 4.69 -24.40
N GLU A 187 -20.22 3.56 -23.81
CA GLU A 187 -18.82 3.16 -23.66
C GLU A 187 -18.67 1.70 -24.10
N THR A 188 -17.57 1.36 -24.74
CA THR A 188 -17.30 -0.02 -25.18
C THR A 188 -16.52 -0.75 -24.11
N PHE A 189 -17.03 -1.88 -23.65
CA PHE A 189 -16.34 -2.78 -22.72
C PHE A 189 -16.10 -4.14 -23.36
N LEU A 190 -15.09 -4.86 -22.89
CA LEU A 190 -14.95 -6.27 -23.19
C LEU A 190 -15.88 -7.07 -22.26
N VAL A 191 -16.99 -7.53 -22.82
CA VAL A 191 -17.92 -8.44 -22.15
C VAL A 191 -17.66 -9.83 -22.70
N ASN A 192 -17.23 -10.76 -21.86
CA ASN A 192 -16.86 -12.13 -22.27
C ASN A 192 -15.87 -12.12 -23.46
N GLY A 193 -14.88 -11.22 -23.41
CA GLY A 193 -13.88 -11.07 -24.47
C GLY A 193 -14.40 -10.45 -25.78
N THR A 194 -15.62 -9.92 -25.82
CA THR A 194 -16.19 -9.28 -27.02
C THR A 194 -16.42 -7.78 -26.80
N PRO A 195 -15.87 -6.90 -27.67
CA PRO A 195 -16.11 -5.47 -27.60
C PRO A 195 -17.60 -5.17 -27.77
N THR A 196 -18.25 -4.72 -26.70
CA THR A 196 -19.69 -4.50 -26.63
C THR A 196 -19.96 -3.07 -26.22
N ALA A 197 -20.76 -2.35 -27.02
CA ALA A 197 -21.20 -0.99 -26.68
C ALA A 197 -22.29 -1.04 -25.60
N VAL A 198 -22.03 -0.41 -24.46
CA VAL A 198 -22.92 -0.38 -23.30
C VAL A 198 -23.37 1.05 -23.04
N THR A 199 -24.68 1.24 -22.85
CA THR A 199 -25.25 2.53 -22.44
C THR A 199 -25.18 2.67 -20.93
N LEU A 200 -24.49 3.71 -20.46
CA LEU A 200 -24.25 3.99 -19.05
C LEU A 200 -25.11 5.18 -18.59
N PRO A 201 -25.81 5.08 -17.45
CA PRO A 201 -26.64 6.16 -16.93
C PRO A 201 -25.79 7.31 -16.36
N GLU A 202 -26.44 8.44 -16.08
CA GLU A 202 -25.82 9.53 -15.33
C GLU A 202 -25.34 9.02 -13.95
N GLY A 203 -24.17 9.48 -13.49
CA GLY A 203 -23.54 9.08 -12.25
C GLY A 203 -22.79 7.75 -12.30
N TYR A 204 -22.84 7.00 -13.40
CA TYR A 204 -22.10 5.75 -13.54
C TYR A 204 -20.59 6.01 -13.71
N GLY A 205 -19.79 5.26 -12.96
CA GLY A 205 -18.34 5.36 -12.86
C GLY A 205 -17.89 6.43 -11.86
N VAL A 206 -18.77 6.91 -10.99
CA VAL A 206 -18.46 7.91 -9.97
C VAL A 206 -18.66 7.32 -8.57
N THR A 207 -17.67 7.48 -7.70
CA THR A 207 -17.66 7.00 -6.32
C THR A 207 -16.90 7.95 -5.38
N ALA A 208 -17.00 7.72 -4.08
CA ALA A 208 -16.22 8.39 -3.05
C ALA A 208 -15.37 7.38 -2.25
N PHE A 209 -14.21 7.82 -1.76
CA PHE A 209 -13.30 7.01 -0.95
C PHE A 209 -13.25 7.55 0.48
N LEU A 210 -13.69 6.74 1.44
CA LEU A 210 -13.80 7.18 2.84
C LEU A 210 -12.42 7.33 3.47
N TYR A 211 -12.21 8.39 4.25
CA TYR A 211 -11.00 8.51 5.05
C TYR A 211 -10.99 7.49 6.18
N VAL A 212 -9.82 6.91 6.46
CA VAL A 212 -9.64 5.87 7.50
C VAL A 212 -10.08 6.37 8.88
N TRP A 213 -9.78 7.62 9.22
CA TRP A 213 -10.22 8.20 10.49
C TRP A 213 -11.75 8.19 10.65
N ARG A 214 -12.48 8.37 9.54
CA ARG A 214 -13.94 8.34 9.54
C ARG A 214 -14.48 6.93 9.69
N VAL A 215 -13.85 5.98 9.00
CA VAL A 215 -14.21 4.55 9.11
C VAL A 215 -14.03 4.07 10.54
N LEU A 216 -12.94 4.45 11.21
CA LEU A 216 -12.72 4.17 12.63
C LEU A 216 -13.84 4.75 13.50
N GLU A 217 -14.21 6.03 13.33
CA GLU A 217 -15.32 6.62 14.08
C GLU A 217 -16.64 5.85 13.90
N LEU A 218 -16.95 5.42 12.67
CA LEU A 218 -18.16 4.64 12.38
C LEU A 218 -18.10 3.27 13.04
N VAL A 219 -16.99 2.56 12.93
CA VAL A 219 -16.77 1.25 13.56
C VAL A 219 -16.96 1.36 15.08
N PHE A 220 -16.26 2.26 15.76
CA PHE A 220 -16.38 2.36 17.22
C PHE A 220 -17.77 2.83 17.66
N SER A 221 -18.43 3.69 16.88
CA SER A 221 -19.79 4.15 17.18
C SER A 221 -20.87 3.06 17.04
N GLU A 222 -20.72 2.10 16.12
CA GLU A 222 -21.61 0.93 15.98
C GLU A 222 -21.67 0.12 17.29
N PHE A 223 -20.56 0.07 18.03
CA PHE A 223 -20.46 -0.63 19.31
C PHE A 223 -20.68 0.30 20.52
N GLY A 224 -21.12 1.53 20.29
CA GLY A 224 -21.50 2.48 21.33
C GLY A 224 -20.33 3.22 21.98
N TYR A 225 -19.14 3.23 21.37
CA TYR A 225 -17.96 3.94 21.87
C TYR A 225 -17.77 5.28 21.17
N THR A 226 -17.33 6.28 21.93
CA THR A 226 -16.86 7.57 21.39
C THR A 226 -15.33 7.59 21.40
N ILE A 227 -14.72 7.87 20.25
CA ILE A 227 -13.26 7.97 20.14
C ILE A 227 -12.77 9.29 20.77
N MET A 228 -11.83 9.20 21.71
CA MET A 228 -11.21 10.34 22.38
C MET A 228 -9.92 10.79 21.69
N GLU A 229 -9.15 9.82 21.18
CA GLU A 229 -7.88 10.04 20.50
C GLU A 229 -7.87 9.23 19.21
N ASN A 230 -7.54 9.88 18.09
CA ASN A 230 -7.50 9.25 16.77
C ASN A 230 -6.28 9.77 15.98
N PRO A 231 -5.17 9.02 15.92
CA PRO A 231 -3.95 9.46 15.23
C PRO A 231 -4.19 9.68 13.73
N PHE A 232 -5.12 8.95 13.11
CA PHE A 232 -5.47 9.14 11.69
C PHE A 232 -6.24 10.43 11.44
N LYS A 233 -6.76 11.09 12.48
CA LYS A 233 -7.44 12.39 12.36
C LYS A 233 -6.54 13.57 12.73
N THR A 234 -5.58 13.35 13.61
CA THR A 234 -4.70 14.40 14.16
C THR A 234 -3.37 14.50 13.43
N ASP A 235 -2.80 13.39 12.95
CA ASP A 235 -1.59 13.37 12.14
C ASP A 235 -1.87 13.85 10.71
N LYS A 236 -1.07 14.82 10.24
CA LYS A 236 -1.28 15.50 8.96
C LYS A 236 -1.10 14.61 7.74
N GLN A 237 -0.24 13.61 7.82
CA GLN A 237 0.02 12.67 6.72
C GLN A 237 -1.03 11.56 6.72
N LEU A 238 -1.34 11.00 7.90
CA LEU A 238 -2.36 9.95 8.05
C LEU A 238 -3.79 10.45 7.80
N TYR A 239 -4.06 11.75 8.00
CA TYR A 239 -5.35 12.37 7.70
C TYR A 239 -5.84 12.07 6.28
N ASN A 240 -4.90 11.99 5.32
CA ASN A 240 -5.21 11.78 3.92
C ASN A 240 -5.37 10.30 3.53
N LEU A 241 -5.21 9.36 4.47
CA LEU A 241 -5.35 7.94 4.18
C LEU A 241 -6.82 7.57 3.95
N VAL A 242 -7.11 6.94 2.81
CA VAL A 242 -8.46 6.50 2.42
C VAL A 242 -8.50 4.99 2.14
N ILE A 243 -9.70 4.41 2.24
CA ILE A 243 -9.99 3.07 1.74
C ILE A 243 -10.58 3.14 0.33
N LEU A 244 -10.18 2.19 -0.53
CA LEU A 244 -10.69 2.07 -1.88
C LEU A 244 -11.94 1.19 -1.98
N ASN A 245 -12.72 1.40 -3.03
CA ASN A 245 -13.82 0.55 -3.46
C ASN A 245 -13.91 0.53 -4.99
N ASN A 246 -14.56 -0.48 -5.55
CA ASN A 246 -14.79 -0.65 -6.99
C ASN A 246 -16.27 -0.49 -7.39
N ALA A 247 -17.04 0.27 -6.61
CA ALA A 247 -18.47 0.47 -6.83
C ALA A 247 -18.74 1.40 -8.02
N ALA A 248 -19.13 0.85 -9.17
CA ALA A 248 -19.31 1.63 -10.39
C ALA A 248 -20.62 2.41 -10.43
N ASP A 249 -21.63 2.00 -9.67
CA ASP A 249 -22.98 2.52 -9.78
C ASP A 249 -23.53 3.11 -8.47
N CYS A 250 -22.70 3.37 -7.47
CA CYS A 250 -23.15 3.87 -6.18
C CYS A 250 -23.90 5.23 -6.27
N CYS A 251 -23.59 6.06 -7.27
CA CYS A 251 -24.20 7.39 -7.42
C CYS A 251 -25.48 7.43 -8.28
N VAL A 252 -25.83 6.36 -9.00
CA VAL A 252 -26.91 6.38 -10.04
C VAL A 252 -28.31 6.61 -9.47
N LYS A 253 -28.49 6.45 -8.15
CA LYS A 253 -29.75 6.66 -7.45
C LYS A 253 -29.89 8.06 -6.83
N GLY A 254 -28.88 8.93 -6.95
CA GLY A 254 -28.87 10.24 -6.30
C GLY A 254 -28.72 10.16 -4.78
N LYS A 255 -28.26 9.03 -4.26
CA LYS A 255 -27.96 8.80 -2.84
C LYS A 255 -26.53 8.27 -2.73
N LEU A 256 -25.81 8.68 -1.70
CA LEU A 256 -24.49 8.17 -1.38
C LEU A 256 -24.58 7.34 -0.09
N SER A 257 -24.69 6.03 -0.25
CA SER A 257 -24.72 5.06 0.86
C SER A 257 -23.30 4.66 1.21
N TYR A 258 -22.90 4.81 2.47
CA TYR A 258 -21.53 4.46 2.88
C TYR A 258 -21.31 2.95 2.84
N ALA A 259 -22.36 2.14 2.95
CA ALA A 259 -22.27 0.69 2.78
C ALA A 259 -21.72 0.29 1.41
N ASP A 260 -21.99 1.09 0.37
CA ASP A 260 -21.50 0.84 -0.99
C ASP A 260 -20.02 1.25 -1.15
N LEU A 261 -19.49 2.07 -0.25
CA LEU A 261 -18.12 2.59 -0.30
C LEU A 261 -17.13 1.77 0.54
N MET A 262 -17.65 0.83 1.35
CA MET A 262 -16.84 -0.05 2.19
C MET A 262 -16.35 -1.28 1.43
N PRO A 263 -15.16 -1.80 1.76
CA PRO A 263 -14.68 -3.09 1.28
C PRO A 263 -15.46 -4.26 1.90
N ASP A 264 -15.36 -5.41 1.25
CA ASP A 264 -15.99 -6.67 1.62
C ASP A 264 -15.13 -7.45 2.65
N CYS A 265 -14.71 -6.78 3.73
CA CYS A 265 -13.96 -7.39 4.83
C CYS A 265 -14.69 -7.32 6.17
N THR A 266 -14.16 -8.02 7.18
CA THR A 266 -14.62 -7.87 8.56
C THR A 266 -13.98 -6.65 9.24
N VAL A 267 -14.56 -6.23 10.36
CA VAL A 267 -13.94 -5.20 11.21
C VAL A 267 -12.57 -5.67 11.74
N GLU A 268 -12.41 -6.97 12.01
CA GLU A 268 -11.14 -7.56 12.45
C GLU A 268 -10.05 -7.40 11.37
N ASP A 269 -10.34 -7.77 10.12
CA ASP A 269 -9.41 -7.63 8.99
C ASP A 269 -8.97 -6.17 8.80
N PHE A 270 -9.93 -5.23 8.92
CA PHE A 270 -9.64 -3.80 8.81
C PHE A 270 -8.72 -3.28 9.92
N LEU A 271 -9.00 -3.66 11.18
CA LEU A 271 -8.17 -3.27 12.32
C LEU A 271 -6.80 -3.96 12.31
N ASN A 272 -6.74 -5.23 11.86
CA ASN A 272 -5.49 -5.95 11.63
C ASN A 272 -4.61 -5.18 10.63
N ALA A 273 -5.17 -4.78 9.49
CA ALA A 273 -4.38 -4.09 8.48
C ALA A 273 -3.81 -2.75 8.99
N LEU A 274 -4.57 -2.02 9.83
CA LEU A 274 -4.07 -0.82 10.48
C LEU A 274 -3.01 -1.12 11.56
N TYR A 275 -3.15 -2.23 12.29
CA TYR A 275 -2.14 -2.69 13.24
C TYR A 275 -0.84 -3.04 12.50
N VAL A 276 -0.86 -3.87 11.47
CA VAL A 276 0.36 -4.31 10.75
C VAL A 276 1.03 -3.16 10.01
N ARG A 277 0.27 -2.29 9.32
CA ARG A 277 0.85 -1.18 8.56
C ARG A 277 1.35 -0.03 9.42
N PHE A 278 0.63 0.32 10.48
CA PHE A 278 0.86 1.57 11.22
C PHE A 278 1.15 1.37 12.72
N GLY A 279 1.04 0.14 13.22
CA GLY A 279 1.15 -0.14 14.65
C GLY A 279 -0.03 0.39 15.47
N LEU A 280 -1.24 0.48 14.87
CA LEU A 280 -2.43 0.96 15.57
C LEU A 280 -2.89 -0.04 16.64
N VAL A 281 -2.98 0.43 17.88
CA VAL A 281 -3.63 -0.27 18.99
C VAL A 281 -4.71 0.62 19.60
N TYR A 282 -5.59 0.01 20.38
CA TYR A 282 -6.68 0.73 21.03
C TYR A 282 -6.99 0.16 22.39
N ASN A 283 -7.57 1.01 23.24
CA ASN A 283 -8.12 0.64 24.53
C ASN A 283 -9.54 1.19 24.62
N VAL A 284 -10.51 0.33 24.93
CA VAL A 284 -11.91 0.71 25.15
C VAL A 284 -12.26 0.64 26.62
N SER A 285 -13.22 1.47 27.03
CA SER A 285 -13.79 1.44 28.38
C SER A 285 -15.30 1.33 28.25
N SER A 286 -15.85 0.18 28.64
CA SER A 286 -17.29 -0.08 28.64
C SER A 286 -18.04 0.80 29.66
N ASP A 287 -17.37 1.23 30.72
CA ASP A 287 -17.97 2.05 31.77
C ASP A 287 -18.16 3.51 31.34
N THR A 288 -17.16 4.09 30.66
CA THR A 288 -17.22 5.47 30.15
C THR A 288 -17.77 5.54 28.72
N LYS A 289 -17.85 4.40 28.02
CA LYS A 289 -18.19 4.29 26.59
C LYS A 289 -17.25 5.09 25.70
N THR A 290 -15.96 5.08 26.03
CA THR A 290 -14.92 5.75 25.23
C THR A 290 -13.92 4.76 24.66
N ALA A 291 -13.25 5.16 23.59
CA ALA A 291 -12.13 4.45 22.99
C ALA A 291 -10.95 5.39 22.77
N THR A 292 -9.75 4.92 23.05
CA THR A 292 -8.49 5.64 22.83
C THR A 292 -7.67 4.83 21.83
N LEU A 293 -7.32 5.44 20.70
CA LEU A 293 -6.49 4.81 19.67
C LEU A 293 -5.11 5.47 19.71
N ARG A 294 -4.04 4.67 19.71
CA ARG A 294 -2.65 5.15 19.68
C ARG A 294 -1.80 4.27 18.78
N LEU A 295 -0.69 4.80 18.30
CA LEU A 295 0.30 4.03 17.54
C LEU A 295 1.39 3.53 18.50
N ILE A 296 1.91 2.32 18.27
CA ILE A 296 2.99 1.74 19.10
C ILE A 296 4.21 2.67 19.16
N ARG A 297 4.57 3.32 18.04
CA ARG A 297 5.68 4.28 18.02
C ARG A 297 5.49 5.41 19.03
N ASP A 298 4.26 5.88 19.17
CA ASP A 298 3.91 7.00 20.04
C ASP A 298 3.86 6.53 21.50
N ILE A 299 3.34 5.32 21.76
CA ILE A 299 3.31 4.68 23.08
C ILE A 299 4.72 4.46 23.64
N VAL A 300 5.63 3.93 22.82
CA VAL A 300 7.01 3.64 23.23
C VAL A 300 7.78 4.92 23.58
N ASP A 301 7.45 6.02 22.92
CA ASP A 301 8.05 7.34 23.14
C ASP A 301 7.32 8.17 24.22
N ASP A 302 6.19 7.67 24.73
CA ASP A 302 5.37 8.42 25.66
C ASP A 302 6.05 8.59 27.03
N VAL A 303 5.70 9.66 27.72
CA VAL A 303 6.26 9.97 29.04
C VAL A 303 5.46 9.21 30.09
N PRO A 304 6.11 8.39 30.93
CA PRO A 304 5.40 7.71 32.01
C PRO A 304 4.71 8.69 32.96
N ASP A 305 3.46 8.39 33.31
CA ASP A 305 2.66 9.19 34.23
C ASP A 305 2.71 8.68 35.69
N ILE A 306 3.09 7.41 35.88
CA ILE A 306 3.08 6.73 37.17
C ILE A 306 4.45 6.11 37.48
N ASP A 307 4.94 6.38 38.69
CA ASP A 307 6.08 5.69 39.31
C ASP A 307 5.59 4.67 40.35
N LEU A 308 5.79 3.39 40.04
CA LEU A 308 5.38 2.24 40.85
C LEU A 308 6.45 1.79 41.84
N SER A 309 7.63 2.41 41.84
CA SER A 309 8.78 1.98 42.66
C SER A 309 8.47 1.95 44.16
N ARG A 310 7.65 2.89 44.64
CA ARG A 310 7.26 3.00 46.05
C ARG A 310 6.11 2.05 46.43
N SER A 311 5.48 1.43 45.44
CA SER A 311 4.36 0.51 45.63
C SER A 311 4.81 -0.95 45.67
N LEU A 312 6.08 -1.24 45.38
CA LEU A 312 6.64 -2.59 45.38
C LEU A 312 6.54 -3.25 46.76
N THR A 313 6.14 -4.52 46.77
CA THR A 313 6.15 -5.37 47.97
C THR A 313 7.27 -6.40 47.99
N ASP A 314 7.88 -6.66 46.83
CA ASP A 314 8.99 -7.58 46.68
C ASP A 314 9.97 -7.10 45.60
N GLU A 315 11.13 -7.72 45.52
CA GLU A 315 12.13 -7.50 44.47
C GLU A 315 11.61 -8.01 43.11
N PRO A 316 11.67 -7.20 42.03
CA PRO A 316 11.24 -7.64 40.70
C PRO A 316 12.09 -8.79 40.15
N LEU A 317 11.44 -9.76 39.51
CA LEU A 317 12.09 -10.83 38.74
C LEU A 317 12.21 -10.42 37.27
N ILE A 318 13.40 -10.57 36.70
CA ILE A 318 13.65 -10.29 35.28
C ILE A 318 13.84 -11.63 34.56
N THR A 319 13.06 -11.87 33.52
CA THR A 319 13.23 -12.99 32.59
C THR A 319 13.71 -12.44 31.25
N TYR A 320 14.89 -12.91 30.83
CA TYR A 320 15.47 -12.55 29.54
C TYR A 320 14.80 -13.35 28.43
N GLU A 321 14.32 -12.64 27.41
CA GLU A 321 13.58 -13.21 26.28
C GLU A 321 14.51 -13.41 25.08
N THR A 322 14.12 -14.29 24.16
CA THR A 322 14.83 -14.44 22.88
C THR A 322 14.66 -13.17 22.05
N ALA A 323 15.77 -12.74 21.44
CA ALA A 323 15.77 -11.62 20.53
C ALA A 323 14.85 -11.92 19.34
N ARG A 324 14.00 -10.96 19.01
CA ARG A 324 13.09 -11.03 17.86
C ARG A 324 13.29 -9.85 16.92
N GLN A 325 12.97 -10.05 15.65
CA GLN A 325 12.93 -8.99 14.63
C GLN A 325 11.56 -8.92 13.99
N MET A 326 11.17 -7.74 13.55
CA MET A 326 9.94 -7.57 12.78
C MET A 326 10.08 -8.22 11.41
N LYS A 327 9.05 -8.96 11.00
CA LYS A 327 8.84 -9.39 9.61
C LYS A 327 7.45 -8.95 9.16
N LEU A 328 7.37 -8.07 8.16
CA LEU A 328 6.12 -7.42 7.73
C LEU A 328 5.81 -7.75 6.28
N SER A 329 4.56 -8.14 6.01
CA SER A 329 4.07 -8.40 4.66
C SER A 329 2.59 -8.00 4.49
N ALA A 330 2.11 -8.00 3.25
CA ALA A 330 0.71 -7.72 2.89
C ALA A 330 0.34 -8.52 1.63
N LYS A 331 -0.95 -8.55 1.27
CA LYS A 331 -1.42 -9.25 0.07
C LYS A 331 -1.01 -8.48 -1.18
N THR A 332 -0.69 -9.22 -2.25
CA THR A 332 -0.21 -8.68 -3.52
C THR A 332 -0.91 -9.36 -4.71
N SER A 333 -2.19 -9.64 -4.58
CA SER A 333 -2.98 -10.41 -5.54
C SER A 333 -3.28 -9.63 -6.82
N PHE A 334 -3.27 -8.30 -6.77
CA PHE A 334 -3.46 -7.47 -7.96
C PHE A 334 -2.32 -7.64 -8.96
N THR A 335 -2.65 -7.59 -10.25
CA THR A 335 -1.66 -7.62 -11.33
C THR A 335 -0.66 -6.46 -11.18
N GLY A 336 0.63 -6.78 -11.16
CA GLY A 336 1.70 -5.81 -10.95
C GLY A 336 1.96 -5.44 -9.48
N ALA A 337 1.27 -6.06 -8.51
CA ALA A 337 1.54 -5.88 -7.09
C ALA A 337 2.60 -6.84 -6.56
N ALA A 338 2.57 -8.11 -6.99
CA ALA A 338 3.55 -9.09 -6.51
C ALA A 338 4.98 -8.69 -6.92
N PRO A 339 5.91 -8.56 -5.95
CA PRO A 339 7.32 -8.37 -6.28
C PRO A 339 7.90 -9.66 -6.88
N SER A 340 8.96 -9.55 -7.69
CA SER A 340 9.57 -10.74 -8.33
C SER A 340 10.27 -11.68 -7.34
N VAL A 341 10.64 -11.15 -6.17
CA VAL A 341 11.21 -11.86 -5.02
C VAL A 341 10.68 -11.20 -3.75
N GLU A 342 10.74 -11.89 -2.61
CA GLU A 342 10.18 -11.35 -1.35
C GLU A 342 10.97 -10.16 -0.78
N ARG A 343 12.30 -10.17 -0.91
CA ARG A 343 13.21 -9.23 -0.24
C ARG A 343 13.88 -8.27 -1.22
N LEU A 344 13.98 -7.01 -0.81
CA LEU A 344 14.63 -5.97 -1.61
C LEU A 344 16.14 -6.23 -1.77
N GLU A 345 16.79 -6.72 -0.72
CA GLU A 345 18.23 -7.04 -0.70
C GLU A 345 18.57 -8.12 -1.74
N ASP A 346 17.73 -9.17 -1.82
CA ASP A 346 17.91 -10.26 -2.77
C ASP A 346 17.64 -9.79 -4.20
N TYR A 347 16.71 -8.84 -4.40
CA TYR A 347 16.41 -8.25 -5.70
C TYR A 347 17.54 -7.37 -6.25
N LEU A 348 18.18 -6.60 -5.37
CA LEU A 348 19.23 -5.63 -5.73
C LEU A 348 20.62 -6.25 -5.85
N LYS A 349 20.80 -7.51 -5.42
CA LYS A 349 22.09 -8.18 -5.42
C LYS A 349 22.74 -8.18 -6.81
N ASP A 350 23.98 -7.69 -6.87
CA ASP A 350 24.79 -7.60 -8.09
C ASP A 350 24.19 -6.72 -9.21
N GLN A 351 23.20 -5.86 -8.90
CA GLN A 351 22.56 -4.97 -9.87
C GLN A 351 23.03 -3.52 -9.72
N LYS A 352 23.25 -2.83 -10.84
CA LYS A 352 23.38 -1.36 -10.85
C LYS A 352 22.01 -0.75 -11.18
N VAL A 353 21.59 0.22 -10.38
CA VAL A 353 20.27 0.85 -10.52
C VAL A 353 20.36 2.26 -11.10
N ALA A 354 19.50 2.59 -12.06
CA ALA A 354 19.22 3.94 -12.51
C ALA A 354 17.89 4.41 -11.89
N ARG A 355 17.89 5.58 -11.24
CA ARG A 355 16.67 6.21 -10.72
C ARG A 355 16.17 7.26 -11.71
N LEU A 356 14.92 7.14 -12.11
CA LEU A 356 14.31 7.94 -13.17
C LEU A 356 12.96 8.46 -12.70
N THR A 357 12.61 9.67 -13.11
CA THR A 357 11.28 10.23 -12.85
C THR A 357 10.21 9.36 -13.52
N LYS A 358 10.41 9.06 -14.81
CA LYS A 358 9.57 8.16 -15.61
C LYS A 358 10.47 7.29 -16.49
N VAL A 359 10.12 6.02 -16.70
CA VAL A 359 10.91 5.11 -17.53
C VAL A 359 10.42 5.18 -18.97
N ASP A 360 11.29 5.58 -19.89
CA ASP A 360 11.05 5.45 -21.32
C ASP A 360 11.45 4.04 -21.78
N VAL A 361 10.45 3.20 -22.03
CA VAL A 361 10.67 1.79 -22.39
C VAL A 361 11.34 1.58 -23.74
N SER A 362 11.38 2.61 -24.60
CA SER A 362 12.03 2.56 -25.91
C SER A 362 13.55 2.83 -25.83
N LYS A 363 14.02 3.44 -24.74
CA LYS A 363 15.43 3.77 -24.58
C LYS A 363 16.23 2.57 -24.08
N ARG A 364 17.33 2.30 -24.75
CA ARG A 364 18.25 1.22 -24.38
C ARG A 364 19.09 1.59 -23.17
N VAL A 365 18.75 0.97 -22.04
CA VAL A 365 19.47 1.14 -20.77
C VAL A 365 19.71 -0.22 -20.13
N ILE A 366 20.98 -0.63 -20.01
CA ILE A 366 21.39 -1.93 -19.45
C ILE A 366 21.45 -1.96 -17.92
N HIS A 367 21.05 -0.88 -17.24
CA HIS A 367 20.84 -0.85 -15.79
C HIS A 367 19.46 -1.40 -15.42
N LEU A 368 19.30 -1.80 -14.15
CA LEU A 368 17.98 -1.95 -13.55
C LEU A 368 17.39 -0.53 -13.35
N ASN A 369 16.19 -0.27 -13.84
CA ASN A 369 15.60 1.08 -13.78
C ASN A 369 14.50 1.11 -12.72
N TYR A 370 14.57 2.09 -11.81
CA TYR A 370 13.54 2.38 -10.82
C TYR A 370 12.80 3.66 -11.22
N GLU A 371 11.48 3.54 -11.40
CA GLU A 371 10.60 4.67 -11.69
C GLU A 371 10.06 5.29 -10.39
N GLU A 372 10.44 6.53 -10.09
CA GLU A 372 10.10 7.20 -8.84
C GLU A 372 8.60 7.49 -8.70
N THR A 373 7.92 7.84 -9.80
CA THR A 373 6.49 8.17 -9.78
C THR A 373 5.58 7.00 -9.45
N THR A 374 5.99 5.76 -9.81
CA THR A 374 5.15 4.56 -9.66
C THR A 374 5.74 3.53 -8.71
N GLY A 375 7.03 3.63 -8.38
CA GLY A 375 7.76 2.63 -7.61
C GLY A 375 7.97 1.32 -8.37
N ARG A 376 7.89 1.32 -9.71
CA ARG A 376 8.08 0.12 -10.53
C ARG A 376 9.53 -0.05 -10.96
N TRP A 377 9.90 -1.31 -11.19
CA TRP A 377 11.22 -1.71 -11.64
C TRP A 377 11.17 -2.26 -13.05
N PHE A 378 12.15 -1.88 -13.88
CA PHE A 378 12.25 -2.30 -15.27
C PHE A 378 13.65 -2.82 -15.61
N LYS A 379 13.71 -3.91 -16.38
CA LYS A 379 14.96 -4.50 -16.87
C LYS A 379 15.01 -4.50 -18.38
N TRP A 380 16.23 -4.47 -18.93
CA TRP A 380 16.45 -4.57 -20.36
C TRP A 380 16.16 -6.00 -20.84
N ASP A 381 15.30 -6.12 -21.84
CA ASP A 381 15.03 -7.34 -22.56
C ASP A 381 15.82 -7.30 -23.88
N GLU A 382 16.88 -8.11 -23.96
CA GLU A 382 17.78 -8.17 -25.11
C GLU A 382 17.09 -8.74 -26.36
N ASP A 383 16.15 -9.66 -26.19
CA ASP A 383 15.46 -10.32 -27.29
C ASP A 383 14.50 -9.37 -27.99
N ASN A 384 13.80 -8.54 -27.21
CA ASN A 384 12.81 -7.59 -27.71
C ASN A 384 13.33 -6.16 -27.87
N ASN A 385 14.61 -5.91 -27.54
CA ASN A 385 15.24 -4.59 -27.57
C ASN A 385 14.41 -3.47 -26.91
N ARG A 386 13.88 -3.73 -25.70
CA ARG A 386 13.12 -2.74 -24.93
C ARG A 386 13.24 -2.97 -23.43
N LEU A 387 12.94 -1.96 -22.62
CA LEU A 387 12.76 -2.17 -21.18
C LEU A 387 11.39 -2.84 -20.93
N THR A 388 11.38 -3.83 -20.06
CA THR A 388 10.17 -4.54 -19.64
C THR A 388 10.00 -4.44 -18.13
N TYR A 389 8.74 -4.44 -17.69
CA TYR A 389 8.41 -4.48 -16.27
C TYR A 389 9.05 -5.73 -15.63
N SER A 390 9.80 -5.53 -14.55
CA SER A 390 10.53 -6.58 -13.85
C SER A 390 9.96 -6.89 -12.47
N SER A 391 9.57 -5.89 -11.69
CA SER A 391 9.08 -6.08 -10.32
C SER A 391 8.32 -4.85 -9.81
N SER A 392 7.49 -5.06 -8.79
CA SER A 392 6.94 -4.01 -7.94
C SER A 392 7.90 -3.68 -6.79
N SER A 393 7.57 -2.64 -6.02
CA SER A 393 8.28 -2.27 -4.79
C SER A 393 7.63 -2.80 -3.50
N PHE A 394 6.62 -3.65 -3.60
CA PHE A 394 5.91 -4.22 -2.44
C PHE A 394 6.66 -5.38 -1.79
N PHE A 395 7.98 -5.28 -1.69
CA PHE A 395 8.81 -6.24 -0.97
C PHE A 395 8.41 -6.29 0.51
N SER A 396 8.44 -7.49 1.08
CA SER A 396 8.27 -7.70 2.51
C SER A 396 9.45 -7.09 3.27
N TRP A 397 9.21 -6.60 4.48
CA TRP A 397 10.29 -6.30 5.41
C TRP A 397 10.74 -7.59 6.07
N ASP A 398 11.93 -8.08 5.72
CA ASP A 398 12.53 -9.28 6.30
C ASP A 398 14.06 -9.17 6.25
N ARG A 399 14.68 -9.05 7.44
CA ARG A 399 16.14 -8.93 7.56
C ARG A 399 16.86 -10.28 7.52
N LYS A 400 16.16 -11.40 7.82
CA LYS A 400 16.77 -12.74 7.97
C LYS A 400 18.06 -12.72 8.78
N THR A 401 18.09 -11.99 9.89
CA THR A 401 19.27 -11.97 10.78
C THR A 401 19.48 -13.34 11.40
N ASP A 402 20.71 -13.88 11.32
CA ASP A 402 21.03 -15.17 11.91
C ASP A 402 20.77 -15.20 13.43
N ASN A 403 20.15 -16.27 13.92
CA ASN A 403 19.86 -16.51 15.34
C ASN A 403 18.91 -15.50 16.01
N ILE A 404 18.10 -14.77 15.21
CA ILE A 404 17.01 -13.92 15.72
C ILE A 404 15.70 -14.48 15.20
N GLU A 405 14.71 -14.62 16.08
CA GLU A 405 13.38 -15.14 15.73
C GLU A 405 12.53 -14.07 15.04
N ASP A 406 11.67 -14.47 14.10
CA ASP A 406 10.78 -13.53 13.41
C ASP A 406 9.51 -13.29 14.24
N ASN A 407 9.20 -12.02 14.46
CA ASN A 407 7.88 -11.55 14.83
C ASN A 407 7.10 -11.20 13.56
N GLU A 408 6.51 -12.24 12.96
CA GLU A 408 5.82 -12.16 11.67
C GLU A 408 4.42 -11.57 11.79
N LEU A 409 4.17 -10.52 11.01
CA LEU A 409 2.88 -9.87 10.87
C LEU A 409 2.53 -9.73 9.39
N THR A 410 1.32 -10.15 9.03
CA THR A 410 0.80 -10.07 7.66
C THR A 410 -0.49 -9.26 7.66
N SER A 411 -0.49 -8.21 6.84
CA SER A 411 -1.63 -7.31 6.70
C SER A 411 -2.71 -7.92 5.81
N ASP A 412 -3.98 -7.73 6.18
CA ASP A 412 -5.12 -8.27 5.45
C ASP A 412 -5.53 -7.49 4.20
N ASP A 413 -4.92 -6.35 3.93
CA ASP A 413 -5.19 -5.52 2.76
C ASP A 413 -4.32 -5.86 1.54
N GLU A 414 -4.80 -5.47 0.37
CA GLU A 414 -4.13 -5.61 -0.92
C GLU A 414 -3.28 -4.37 -1.24
N CYS A 415 -2.02 -4.60 -1.57
CA CYS A 415 -1.11 -3.59 -2.09
C CYS A 415 -1.56 -3.10 -3.48
N VAL A 416 -1.66 -1.78 -3.66
CA VAL A 416 -2.17 -1.16 -4.90
C VAL A 416 -1.04 -0.56 -5.72
N PRO A 417 -0.69 -1.14 -6.89
CA PRO A 417 0.33 -0.58 -7.77
C PRO A 417 -0.07 0.80 -8.30
N MET A 418 0.93 1.59 -8.68
CA MET A 418 0.72 2.84 -9.41
C MET A 418 1.08 2.67 -10.88
N ASP A 419 0.38 3.38 -11.76
CA ASP A 419 0.72 3.48 -13.17
C ASP A 419 0.18 4.77 -13.78
N PHE A 420 0.74 5.19 -14.91
CA PHE A 420 0.09 6.17 -15.76
C PHE A 420 -1.00 5.46 -16.56
N ALA A 421 -2.25 5.85 -16.31
CA ALA A 421 -3.37 5.37 -17.11
C ALA A 421 -3.24 5.81 -18.58
N PRO A 422 -3.96 5.18 -19.53
CA PRO A 422 -3.99 5.61 -20.93
C PRO A 422 -4.31 7.09 -21.19
N ASN A 423 -4.93 7.80 -20.23
CA ASN A 423 -5.12 9.26 -20.28
C ASN A 423 -3.95 10.08 -19.70
N ASP A 424 -2.79 9.44 -19.48
CA ASP A 424 -1.55 9.96 -18.88
C ASP A 424 -1.72 10.54 -17.47
N ILE A 425 -2.72 10.03 -16.74
CA ILE A 425 -2.96 10.37 -15.33
C ILE A 425 -2.40 9.26 -14.45
N LEU A 426 -1.47 9.63 -13.57
CA LEU A 426 -0.94 8.75 -12.53
C LEU A 426 -2.10 8.31 -11.63
N SER A 427 -2.42 7.02 -11.67
CA SER A 427 -3.62 6.45 -11.04
C SER A 427 -3.28 5.17 -10.27
N PRO A 428 -3.88 4.97 -9.09
CA PRO A 428 -3.87 3.66 -8.42
C PRO A 428 -4.52 2.59 -9.30
N GLN A 429 -3.83 1.46 -9.40
CA GLN A 429 -4.21 0.27 -10.16
C GLN A 429 -4.96 -0.70 -9.24
N TYR A 430 -6.13 -0.29 -8.79
CA TYR A 430 -7.00 -1.10 -7.92
C TYR A 430 -7.82 -2.08 -8.76
N LEU A 431 -7.13 -3.01 -9.41
CA LEU A 431 -7.59 -3.90 -10.49
C LEU A 431 -8.56 -5.00 -10.02
N ALA A 432 -9.62 -4.62 -9.30
CA ALA A 432 -10.63 -5.48 -8.71
C ALA A 432 -11.89 -5.66 -9.60
N ASP A 433 -11.87 -5.18 -10.84
CA ASP A 433 -13.03 -5.02 -11.74
C ASP A 433 -14.18 -4.19 -11.12
N TYR A 434 -15.26 -3.91 -11.86
CA TYR A 434 -16.42 -3.19 -11.34
C TYR A 434 -17.36 -4.07 -10.54
N VAL A 435 -17.87 -3.51 -9.44
CA VAL A 435 -19.03 -4.02 -8.73
C VAL A 435 -20.26 -3.18 -9.08
N HIS A 436 -21.33 -3.86 -9.49
CA HIS A 436 -22.65 -3.28 -9.74
C HIS A 436 -23.63 -3.68 -8.66
N ARG A 437 -24.21 -2.71 -7.97
CA ARG A 437 -25.23 -2.94 -6.92
C ARG A 437 -26.63 -2.54 -7.36
N TYR A 438 -26.74 -1.64 -8.34
CA TYR A 438 -27.98 -0.97 -8.71
C TYR A 438 -28.28 -1.01 -10.21
N THR A 439 -27.29 -1.32 -11.01
CA THR A 439 -27.39 -1.48 -12.46
C THR A 439 -27.15 -2.94 -12.81
N TYR A 440 -27.84 -3.43 -13.83
CA TYR A 440 -27.55 -4.72 -14.44
C TYR A 440 -26.99 -4.43 -15.84
N LEU A 441 -25.80 -4.95 -16.14
CA LEU A 441 -25.31 -4.99 -17.51
C LEU A 441 -26.19 -5.98 -18.28
N LYS A 442 -27.27 -5.49 -18.88
CA LYS A 442 -28.09 -6.28 -19.81
C LYS A 442 -27.28 -6.49 -21.09
N THR A 443 -26.55 -7.60 -21.14
CA THR A 443 -26.06 -8.14 -22.40
C THR A 443 -27.27 -8.78 -23.11
N SER A 444 -27.44 -8.50 -24.40
CA SER A 444 -28.55 -9.03 -25.21
C SER A 444 -28.47 -10.54 -25.48
N SER A 445 -27.67 -11.26 -24.70
CA SER A 445 -27.39 -12.68 -24.86
C SER A 445 -26.84 -13.22 -23.53
N ASN A 446 -27.75 -13.59 -22.63
CA ASN A 446 -27.70 -14.80 -21.80
C ASN A 446 -28.87 -14.77 -20.81
N ASN A 447 -29.93 -15.52 -21.15
CA ASN A 447 -30.78 -16.11 -20.13
C ASN A 447 -30.00 -17.31 -19.59
N ASN A 448 -29.84 -17.38 -18.27
CA ASN A 448 -29.16 -18.41 -17.49
C ASN A 448 -27.66 -18.16 -17.31
N ASP A 449 -27.27 -17.81 -16.10
CA ASP A 449 -26.06 -18.31 -15.41
C ASP A 449 -26.20 -17.96 -13.91
N GLU A 450 -26.56 -18.96 -13.10
CA GLU A 450 -26.62 -18.87 -11.63
C GLU A 450 -25.23 -18.95 -10.97
N ASP A 451 -24.14 -18.99 -11.74
CA ASP A 451 -22.76 -19.17 -11.28
C ASP A 451 -21.79 -18.10 -11.85
N SER A 452 -22.13 -16.81 -11.74
CA SER A 452 -21.10 -15.76 -11.92
C SER A 452 -20.33 -15.58 -10.62
N GLU A 453 -19.00 -15.73 -10.68
CA GLU A 453 -18.11 -15.40 -9.55
C GLU A 453 -18.44 -13.98 -9.07
N LYS A 454 -18.80 -13.86 -7.79
CA LYS A 454 -19.19 -12.59 -7.21
C LYS A 454 -17.94 -11.71 -7.11
N VAL A 455 -17.86 -10.67 -7.93
CA VAL A 455 -16.79 -9.67 -7.86
C VAL A 455 -16.79 -9.05 -6.45
N GLU A 456 -15.66 -9.16 -5.77
CA GLU A 456 -15.47 -8.65 -4.41
C GLU A 456 -14.87 -7.24 -4.41
N THR A 457 -14.97 -6.56 -3.27
CA THR A 457 -14.32 -5.27 -3.00
C THR A 457 -13.18 -5.48 -1.99
N PRO A 458 -11.94 -5.78 -2.41
CA PRO A 458 -10.82 -5.96 -1.49
C PRO A 458 -10.53 -4.74 -0.59
N LEU A 459 -9.97 -4.95 0.60
CA LEU A 459 -9.47 -3.84 1.40
C LEU A 459 -8.15 -3.34 0.81
N SER A 460 -8.04 -2.04 0.56
CA SER A 460 -6.80 -1.39 0.12
C SER A 460 -6.73 0.06 0.59
N PHE A 461 -5.50 0.52 0.85
CA PHE A 461 -5.22 1.89 1.28
C PHE A 461 -4.45 2.68 0.24
N VAL A 462 -4.78 3.97 0.11
CA VAL A 462 -3.97 4.97 -0.61
C VAL A 462 -4.08 6.31 0.10
N PHE A 463 -3.11 7.21 -0.12
CA PHE A 463 -3.23 8.61 0.28
C PHE A 463 -4.00 9.39 -0.79
N ALA A 464 -4.93 10.23 -0.35
CA ALA A 464 -5.69 11.14 -1.22
C ALA A 464 -5.04 12.52 -1.27
N PHE A 465 -4.56 12.91 -2.46
CA PHE A 465 -3.94 14.21 -2.71
C PHE A 465 -4.86 15.07 -3.60
N THR A 466 -5.99 15.51 -3.03
CA THR A 466 -7.00 16.32 -3.76
C THR A 466 -6.78 17.83 -3.66
N SER A 467 -5.91 18.29 -2.76
CA SER A 467 -5.67 19.71 -2.46
C SER A 467 -4.18 20.04 -2.34
N SER A 468 -3.31 19.26 -2.96
CA SER A 468 -1.86 19.52 -2.95
C SER A 468 -1.51 20.77 -3.77
N GLN A 469 -0.45 21.46 -3.38
CA GLN A 469 -0.07 22.74 -3.98
C GLN A 469 0.73 22.57 -5.29
N ASN A 470 1.53 21.51 -5.39
CA ASN A 470 2.45 21.28 -6.51
C ASN A 470 1.97 20.23 -7.52
N SER A 471 0.85 19.55 -7.28
CA SER A 471 0.34 18.54 -8.22
C SER A 471 -0.44 19.17 -9.38
N LYS A 472 -0.38 18.52 -10.54
CA LYS A 472 -1.11 18.95 -11.76
C LYS A 472 -2.61 18.70 -11.68
N TYR A 473 -3.01 17.65 -10.96
CA TYR A 473 -4.38 17.19 -10.80
C TYR A 473 -4.60 16.52 -9.44
N PRO A 474 -5.85 16.42 -8.96
CA PRO A 474 -6.22 15.57 -7.83
C PRO A 474 -5.95 14.09 -8.14
N PHE A 475 -5.26 13.38 -7.25
CA PHE A 475 -4.92 11.96 -7.44
C PHE A 475 -4.85 11.22 -6.11
N GLY A 476 -4.84 9.90 -6.18
CA GLY A 476 -4.49 9.03 -5.06
C GLY A 476 -3.13 8.38 -5.32
N SER A 477 -2.36 8.08 -4.27
CA SER A 477 -1.08 7.39 -4.43
C SER A 477 -0.68 6.62 -3.17
N VAL A 478 0.07 5.55 -3.34
CA VAL A 478 0.79 4.84 -2.26
C VAL A 478 2.17 5.45 -1.97
N LEU A 479 2.59 6.41 -2.80
CA LEU A 479 3.89 7.07 -2.78
C LEU A 479 3.74 8.56 -2.45
N PRO A 480 4.76 9.18 -1.85
CA PRO A 480 4.77 10.60 -1.50
C PRO A 480 5.07 11.53 -2.69
N TYR A 481 5.02 11.04 -3.93
CA TYR A 481 5.46 11.77 -5.11
C TYR A 481 4.30 12.17 -6.03
N THR A 482 4.47 13.32 -6.67
CA THR A 482 3.60 13.79 -7.75
C THR A 482 3.92 13.08 -9.08
N SER A 483 3.16 13.40 -10.13
CA SER A 483 3.43 12.93 -11.51
C SER A 483 4.80 13.33 -12.06
N ASP A 484 5.50 14.26 -11.42
CA ASP A 484 6.81 14.78 -11.83
C ASP A 484 7.94 14.32 -10.89
N ALA A 485 7.67 13.29 -10.07
CA ALA A 485 8.56 12.76 -9.03
C ALA A 485 8.98 13.78 -7.94
N GLU A 486 8.27 14.90 -7.81
CA GLU A 486 8.46 15.82 -6.68
C GLU A 486 7.68 15.34 -5.46
N GLU A 487 8.23 15.53 -4.25
CA GLU A 487 7.51 15.31 -2.99
C GLU A 487 6.20 16.12 -2.96
N VAL A 488 5.11 15.51 -2.53
CA VAL A 488 3.80 16.17 -2.46
C VAL A 488 3.80 17.23 -1.36
N ILE A 489 3.40 18.45 -1.72
CA ILE A 489 3.18 19.56 -0.77
C ILE A 489 1.69 19.63 -0.45
N LEU A 490 1.34 19.41 0.81
CA LEU A 490 -0.02 19.46 1.32
C LEU A 490 -0.55 20.90 1.32
N ARG A 491 -1.87 21.03 1.49
CA ARG A 491 -2.57 22.33 1.46
C ARG A 491 -2.00 23.33 2.48
N ASP A 492 -1.53 22.87 3.63
CA ASP A 492 -0.95 23.72 4.68
C ASP A 492 0.53 24.07 4.45
N GLY A 493 1.13 23.62 3.34
CA GLY A 493 2.53 23.83 2.99
C GLY A 493 3.50 22.79 3.59
N SER A 494 3.01 21.86 4.41
CA SER A 494 3.82 20.74 4.88
C SER A 494 4.06 19.72 3.77
N LYS A 495 5.19 19.01 3.83
CA LYS A 495 5.52 17.94 2.88
C LYS A 495 4.95 16.61 3.35
N HIS A 496 4.39 15.84 2.43
CA HIS A 496 4.10 14.44 2.64
C HIS A 496 5.32 13.64 2.19
N THR A 497 5.91 12.87 3.10
CA THR A 497 7.15 12.12 2.83
C THR A 497 6.94 10.62 2.89
N MET A 498 5.87 10.17 3.54
CA MET A 498 5.62 8.75 3.82
C MET A 498 5.15 7.97 2.58
N SER A 499 5.61 6.73 2.43
CA SER A 499 5.08 5.75 1.49
C SER A 499 4.36 4.61 2.21
N LEU A 500 3.49 3.89 1.50
CA LEU A 500 2.84 2.67 2.02
C LEU A 500 3.65 1.40 1.74
N PHE A 501 4.92 1.52 1.32
CA PHE A 501 5.84 0.40 1.20
C PHE A 501 6.40 0.04 2.58
N PHE A 502 6.65 -1.24 2.86
CA PHE A 502 7.32 -1.63 4.11
C PHE A 502 8.81 -1.27 4.11
N GLN A 503 9.42 -1.28 2.94
CA GLN A 503 10.82 -0.94 2.69
C GLN A 503 11.05 0.57 2.56
N TYR A 504 12.33 0.97 2.47
CA TYR A 504 12.82 2.34 2.26
C TYR A 504 12.71 3.25 3.49
N ASP A 505 13.59 4.26 3.56
CA ASP A 505 13.67 5.21 4.69
C ASP A 505 12.37 5.97 4.94
N ASN A 506 11.54 6.09 3.91
CA ASN A 506 10.23 6.74 3.97
C ASN A 506 9.06 5.76 4.08
N GLY A 507 9.31 4.45 4.20
CA GLY A 507 8.32 3.40 4.30
C GLY A 507 7.76 3.19 5.71
N LEU A 508 6.83 2.25 5.81
CA LEU A 508 6.09 1.93 7.02
C LEU A 508 6.98 1.40 8.15
N PHE A 509 8.01 0.59 7.84
CA PHE A 509 8.92 0.12 8.89
C PHE A 509 9.62 1.28 9.61
N PHE A 510 10.23 2.20 8.85
CA PHE A 510 10.96 3.33 9.43
C PHE A 510 10.05 4.30 10.18
N ASN A 511 8.83 4.52 9.69
CA ASN A 511 7.89 5.46 10.28
C ASN A 511 7.16 4.91 11.52
N PHE A 512 6.95 3.60 11.65
CA PHE A 512 6.09 3.02 12.70
C PHE A 512 6.72 1.90 13.52
N TRP A 513 7.70 1.17 12.97
CA TRP A 513 8.20 -0.06 13.58
C TRP A 513 9.66 -0.01 14.02
N ARG A 514 10.50 0.88 13.45
CA ARG A 514 11.95 0.91 13.70
C ARG A 514 12.35 0.87 15.18
N LYS A 515 11.71 1.72 16.00
CA LYS A 515 11.99 1.77 17.45
C LYS A 515 11.54 0.50 18.17
N TYR A 516 10.36 0.00 17.82
CA TYR A 516 9.82 -1.23 18.40
C TYR A 516 10.66 -2.45 18.01
N ASP A 517 11.11 -2.54 16.76
CA ASP A 517 12.05 -3.57 16.29
C ASP A 517 13.37 -3.54 17.08
N ALA A 518 13.94 -2.36 17.33
CA ALA A 518 15.15 -2.24 18.16
C ALA A 518 14.93 -2.77 19.58
N ILE A 519 13.75 -2.49 20.17
CA ILE A 519 13.37 -3.00 21.48
C ILE A 519 13.22 -4.52 21.47
N LEU A 520 12.56 -5.09 20.46
CA LEU A 520 12.39 -6.55 20.30
C LEU A 520 13.72 -7.28 20.17
N ARG A 521 14.72 -6.65 19.52
CA ARG A 521 16.06 -7.21 19.36
C ARG A 521 16.87 -7.20 20.65
N HIS A 522 16.82 -6.09 21.40
CA HIS A 522 17.85 -5.80 22.42
C HIS A 522 17.33 -5.48 23.81
N SER A 523 16.02 -5.41 24.03
CA SER A 523 15.51 -5.03 25.34
C SER A 523 14.40 -5.91 25.85
N PHE A 524 13.43 -6.33 25.03
CA PHE A 524 12.04 -6.74 25.35
C PHE A 524 11.81 -7.90 26.36
N ASN A 525 12.57 -7.87 27.44
CA ASN A 525 12.61 -8.79 28.55
C ASN A 525 11.40 -8.54 29.44
N LYS A 526 10.91 -9.63 30.03
CA LYS A 526 9.77 -9.63 30.93
C LYS A 526 10.24 -9.27 32.34
N ILE A 527 9.51 -8.38 33.00
CA ILE A 527 9.67 -8.06 34.42
C ILE A 527 8.39 -8.46 35.14
N GLU A 528 8.51 -9.29 36.16
CA GLU A 528 7.43 -9.65 37.07
C GLU A 528 7.65 -8.92 38.39
N ALA A 529 6.62 -8.20 38.86
CA ALA A 529 6.70 -7.41 40.08
C ALA A 529 5.36 -7.40 40.83
N ASN A 530 5.43 -7.48 42.16
CA ASN A 530 4.24 -7.37 43.01
C ASN A 530 4.15 -5.98 43.61
N VAL A 531 2.98 -5.34 43.52
CA VAL A 531 2.74 -4.00 44.05
C VAL A 531 1.46 -3.94 44.88
N LEU A 532 1.38 -2.97 45.79
CA LEU A 532 0.16 -2.62 46.51
C LEU A 532 -0.43 -1.32 45.95
N LEU A 533 -1.63 -1.41 45.37
CA LEU A 533 -2.29 -0.27 44.74
C LEU A 533 -3.66 0.01 45.34
N PRO A 534 -4.02 1.29 45.57
CA PRO A 534 -5.39 1.65 45.88
C PRO A 534 -6.35 1.30 44.74
N VAL A 535 -7.54 0.78 45.04
CA VAL A 535 -8.53 0.36 44.03
C VAL A 535 -8.83 1.46 43.00
N HIS A 536 -8.98 2.71 43.45
CA HIS A 536 -9.29 3.83 42.56
C HIS A 536 -8.17 4.16 41.57
N ARG A 537 -6.90 3.88 41.93
CA ARG A 537 -5.77 4.04 41.01
C ARG A 537 -5.78 2.93 39.98
N LEU A 538 -5.94 1.68 40.42
CA LEU A 538 -6.00 0.50 39.56
C LEU A 538 -7.04 0.66 38.44
N THR A 539 -8.26 1.09 38.79
CA THR A 539 -9.36 1.29 37.83
C THR A 539 -9.15 2.47 36.86
N GLY A 540 -8.20 3.35 37.14
CA GLY A 540 -7.90 4.53 36.33
C GLY A 540 -6.56 4.45 35.59
N MET A 541 -5.84 3.33 35.68
CA MET A 541 -4.58 3.15 34.96
C MET A 541 -4.83 2.98 33.46
N ASP A 542 -4.08 3.73 32.65
CA ASP A 542 -4.04 3.51 31.21
C ASP A 542 -2.92 2.53 30.88
N ILE A 543 -3.29 1.29 30.54
CA ILE A 543 -2.33 0.21 30.20
C ILE A 543 -1.55 0.47 28.90
N LEU A 544 -1.93 1.48 28.11
CA LEU A 544 -1.14 1.93 26.96
C LEU A 544 -0.05 2.93 27.33
N THR A 545 -0.09 3.52 28.52
CA THR A 545 0.91 4.50 28.95
C THR A 545 2.07 3.79 29.68
N PRO A 546 3.34 4.08 29.35
CA PRO A 546 4.49 3.52 30.04
C PRO A 546 4.50 3.86 31.54
N VAL A 547 5.21 3.07 32.34
CA VAL A 547 5.38 3.28 33.79
C VAL A 547 6.84 3.32 34.20
N ILE A 548 7.10 3.94 35.35
CA ILE A 548 8.43 3.95 35.97
C ILE A 548 8.48 2.86 37.04
N LEU A 549 9.54 2.04 36.97
CA LEU A 549 9.94 1.14 38.05
C LEU A 549 11.45 1.26 38.25
N ARG A 550 11.86 1.66 39.45
CA ARG A 550 13.26 1.93 39.85
C ARG A 550 13.99 2.85 38.86
N GLY A 551 13.30 3.89 38.39
CA GLY A 551 13.84 4.84 37.42
C GLY A 551 14.02 4.29 35.99
N GLN A 552 13.51 3.09 35.69
CA GLN A 552 13.44 2.55 34.32
C GLN A 552 12.03 2.71 33.76
N TYR A 553 11.93 3.03 32.48
CA TYR A 553 10.66 3.13 31.76
C TYR A 553 10.31 1.76 31.21
N LEU A 554 9.08 1.32 31.49
CA LEU A 554 8.59 -0.02 31.17
C LEU A 554 7.19 0.07 30.56
N LEU A 555 6.88 -0.84 29.65
CA LEU A 555 5.51 -1.00 29.13
C LEU A 555 4.74 -2.02 29.96
N PHE A 556 3.43 -1.84 30.07
CA PHE A 556 2.58 -2.92 30.56
C PHE A 556 2.51 -4.05 29.54
N ASP A 557 2.70 -5.29 30.02
CA ASP A 557 2.26 -6.51 29.34
C ASP A 557 0.92 -6.97 29.91
N GLY A 558 0.79 -6.93 31.23
CA GLY A 558 -0.46 -7.19 31.92
C GLY A 558 -0.38 -6.93 33.41
N LEU A 559 -1.54 -7.00 34.05
CA LEU A 559 -1.68 -6.90 35.49
C LEU A 559 -2.78 -7.85 35.96
N SER A 560 -2.60 -8.43 37.14
CA SER A 560 -3.52 -9.41 37.71
C SER A 560 -3.85 -9.05 39.16
N TYR A 561 -5.12 -9.12 39.53
CA TYR A 561 -5.59 -8.80 40.88
C TYR A 561 -6.86 -9.58 41.25
N SER A 562 -7.10 -9.75 42.55
CA SER A 562 -8.24 -10.51 43.06
C SER A 562 -9.29 -9.63 43.75
N LEU A 563 -10.55 -9.96 43.52
CA LEU A 563 -11.72 -9.45 44.26
C LEU A 563 -12.27 -10.54 45.20
N PRO A 564 -12.89 -10.21 46.35
CA PRO A 564 -13.11 -8.87 46.87
C PRO A 564 -11.82 -8.16 47.27
N ALA A 565 -11.73 -6.88 46.94
CA ALA A 565 -10.58 -6.03 47.15
C ALA A 565 -10.72 -5.23 48.45
N ASN A 566 -9.65 -5.19 49.25
CA ASN A 566 -9.49 -4.20 50.30
C ASN A 566 -9.23 -2.81 49.67
N LYS A 567 -9.18 -1.74 50.49
CA LYS A 567 -8.86 -0.39 50.00
C LYS A 567 -7.55 -0.33 49.20
N ILE A 568 -6.60 -1.18 49.56
CA ILE A 568 -5.32 -1.41 48.89
C ILE A 568 -5.29 -2.88 48.48
N VAL A 569 -4.94 -3.14 47.23
CA VAL A 569 -5.01 -4.46 46.59
C VAL A 569 -3.61 -4.88 46.17
N PRO A 570 -3.20 -6.13 46.45
CA PRO A 570 -2.01 -6.70 45.85
C PRO A 570 -2.26 -6.94 44.35
N VAL A 571 -1.34 -6.46 43.52
CA VAL A 571 -1.42 -6.57 42.06
C VAL A 571 -0.13 -7.18 41.56
N ASP A 572 -0.26 -8.22 40.75
CA ASP A 572 0.85 -8.88 40.06
C ASP A 572 1.01 -8.21 38.70
N LEU A 573 2.14 -7.54 38.49
CA LEU A 573 2.45 -6.84 37.25
C LEU A 573 3.37 -7.68 36.39
N THR A 574 3.06 -7.70 35.10
CA THR A 574 4.00 -8.10 34.05
C THR A 574 4.30 -6.88 33.20
N LEU A 575 5.58 -6.52 33.11
CA LEU A 575 6.07 -5.35 32.37
C LEU A 575 7.11 -5.78 31.33
N ARG A 576 7.30 -4.95 30.30
CA ARG A 576 8.35 -5.10 29.29
C ARG A 576 9.35 -3.96 29.36
N THR A 577 10.61 -4.30 29.19
CA THR A 577 11.72 -3.35 29.16
C THR A 577 11.79 -2.64 27.80
N LEU A 578 12.10 -1.34 27.86
CA LEU A 578 12.27 -0.47 26.70
C LEU A 578 13.73 -0.08 26.44
N ARG A 579 14.54 -0.08 27.49
CA ARG A 579 15.93 0.37 27.42
C ARG A 579 16.80 -0.70 26.78
N LEU A 580 17.35 -0.37 25.61
CA LEU A 580 18.22 -1.27 24.85
C LEU A 580 19.45 -1.71 25.66
N ILE A 581 19.76 -3.00 25.60
CA ILE A 581 20.93 -3.61 26.24
C ILE A 581 21.99 -3.82 25.16
N GLY A 582 23.14 -3.15 25.31
CA GLY A 582 24.26 -3.26 24.38
C GLY A 582 25.13 -4.50 24.60
N PRO A 583 26.02 -4.83 23.65
CA PRO A 583 26.31 -4.06 22.43
C PRO A 583 25.30 -4.33 21.29
N TYR A 584 24.99 -3.30 20.50
CA TYR A 584 24.15 -3.39 19.30
C TYR A 584 24.62 -2.39 18.23
N ASP A 585 24.29 -2.64 16.97
CA ASP A 585 24.53 -1.74 15.85
C ASP A 585 23.26 -1.64 15.01
N LEU A 586 22.35 -0.75 15.44
CA LEU A 586 21.03 -0.61 14.81
C LEU A 586 21.12 -0.14 13.36
N ASP A 587 22.15 0.65 13.02
CA ASP A 587 22.31 1.11 11.64
C ASP A 587 22.58 -0.08 10.73
N LYS A 588 23.46 -1.01 11.13
CA LYS A 588 23.71 -2.24 10.36
C LYS A 588 22.55 -3.24 10.41
N GLU A 589 21.90 -3.38 11.56
CA GLU A 589 20.83 -4.36 11.76
C GLU A 589 19.54 -3.99 10.98
N GLN A 590 19.27 -2.69 10.86
CA GLN A 590 18.06 -2.12 10.27
C GLN A 590 18.32 -1.32 8.98
N GLU A 591 19.52 -1.35 8.39
CA GLU A 591 19.82 -0.63 7.15
C GLU A 591 18.92 -1.08 6.00
N THR A 592 18.47 -0.13 5.18
CA THR A 592 17.94 -0.43 3.86
C THR A 592 19.04 -0.25 2.83
N PRO A 593 19.15 -1.11 1.81
CA PRO A 593 20.08 -0.88 0.71
C PRO A 593 19.86 0.50 0.09
N VAL A 594 20.88 1.34 0.12
CA VAL A 594 20.89 2.57 -0.67
C VAL A 594 21.20 2.18 -2.11
N PHE A 595 20.30 2.51 -3.03
CA PHE A 595 20.48 2.16 -4.43
C PHE A 595 20.28 3.35 -5.37
N GLY A 596 20.96 3.20 -6.49
CA GLY A 596 20.79 3.99 -7.68
C GLY A 596 21.36 5.40 -7.60
N SER A 597 21.56 5.95 -8.78
CA SER A 597 21.98 7.33 -8.99
C SER A 597 21.27 7.87 -10.23
N ARG A 598 21.36 9.18 -10.46
CA ARG A 598 20.95 9.77 -11.73
C ARG A 598 21.87 9.21 -12.81
N LEU A 599 21.30 8.54 -13.81
CA LEU A 599 22.05 8.03 -14.95
C LEU A 599 22.32 9.19 -15.91
N PHE A 600 23.47 9.18 -16.56
CA PHE A 600 23.74 10.04 -17.71
C PHE A 600 23.79 9.18 -18.97
N THR A 601 23.24 9.66 -20.08
CA THR A 601 23.24 8.95 -21.37
C THR A 601 23.86 9.80 -22.47
N TRP A 602 24.31 9.16 -23.54
CA TRP A 602 24.79 9.85 -24.74
C TRP A 602 23.62 10.23 -25.64
N GLU A 603 23.46 11.52 -25.92
CA GLU A 603 22.48 12.06 -26.84
C GLU A 603 23.16 12.56 -28.12
N PHE A 604 22.63 12.17 -29.28
CA PHE A 604 23.18 12.57 -30.57
C PHE A 604 22.94 14.06 -30.83
N ILE A 605 23.99 14.79 -31.25
CA ILE A 605 23.86 16.20 -31.64
C ILE A 605 24.05 16.38 -33.14
N SER A 606 25.09 15.78 -33.72
CA SER A 606 25.50 16.11 -35.10
C SER A 606 26.28 14.99 -35.77
N SER A 607 26.17 14.91 -37.09
CA SER A 607 26.86 13.94 -37.95
C SER A 607 27.49 14.65 -39.13
N ASN A 608 28.66 14.19 -39.56
CA ASN A 608 29.29 14.65 -40.81
C ASN A 608 28.93 13.77 -42.03
N ILE A 609 27.97 12.84 -41.90
CA ILE A 609 27.67 11.82 -42.92
C ILE A 609 27.35 12.41 -44.30
N GLU A 610 26.64 13.53 -44.38
CA GLU A 610 26.32 14.16 -45.68
C GLU A 610 27.56 14.74 -46.35
N THR A 611 28.48 15.29 -45.56
CA THR A 611 29.78 15.75 -46.08
C THR A 611 30.63 14.56 -46.52
N ALA A 612 30.62 13.47 -45.75
CA ALA A 612 31.34 12.25 -46.08
C ALA A 612 30.81 11.59 -47.38
N LYS A 613 29.48 11.56 -47.58
CA LYS A 613 28.83 11.10 -48.82
C LYS A 613 29.28 11.91 -50.04
N GLU A 614 29.29 13.24 -49.94
CA GLU A 614 29.71 14.09 -51.08
C GLU A 614 31.20 13.92 -51.39
N ASN A 615 32.05 13.80 -50.36
CA ASN A 615 33.47 13.51 -50.55
C ASN A 615 33.67 12.15 -51.25
N GLU A 616 32.92 11.13 -50.84
CA GLU A 616 33.03 9.79 -51.43
C GLU A 616 32.51 9.76 -52.88
N ARG A 617 31.40 10.44 -53.17
CA ARG A 617 30.89 10.64 -54.52
C ARG A 617 31.96 11.24 -55.44
N ASN A 618 32.64 12.29 -54.97
CA ASN A 618 33.70 12.96 -55.72
C ASN A 618 34.94 12.07 -55.90
N ARG A 619 35.30 11.29 -54.87
CA ARG A 619 36.40 10.31 -54.94
C ARG A 619 36.13 9.23 -56.00
N ILE A 620 34.94 8.64 -56.01
CA ILE A 620 34.53 7.62 -56.98
C ILE A 620 34.52 8.19 -58.41
N LEU A 621 33.97 9.41 -58.60
CA LEU A 621 33.99 10.07 -59.91
C LEU A 621 35.43 10.31 -60.40
N GLN A 622 36.31 10.76 -59.51
CA GLN A 622 37.71 10.98 -59.87
C GLN A 622 38.40 9.66 -60.22
N GLN A 623 38.20 8.60 -59.44
CA GLN A 623 38.70 7.27 -59.73
C GLN A 623 38.24 6.77 -61.11
N ALA A 624 36.95 6.91 -61.42
CA ALA A 624 36.42 6.50 -62.72
C ALA A 624 37.01 7.32 -63.88
N ARG A 625 37.26 8.63 -63.67
CA ARG A 625 37.93 9.47 -64.66
C ARG A 625 39.37 9.02 -64.89
N ASP A 626 40.11 8.71 -63.83
CA ASP A 626 41.51 8.27 -63.92
C ASP A 626 41.64 6.90 -64.62
N GLU A 627 40.65 6.03 -64.44
CA GLU A 627 40.55 4.71 -65.09
C GLU A 627 40.12 4.81 -66.56
N TRP A 628 39.04 5.56 -66.84
CA TRP A 628 38.33 5.49 -68.13
C TRP A 628 38.46 6.71 -69.04
N ASN A 629 38.96 7.88 -68.61
CA ASN A 629 39.20 9.02 -69.51
C ASN A 629 40.52 8.88 -70.31
N LYS A 630 40.63 7.79 -71.05
CA LYS A 630 41.75 7.49 -71.96
C LYS A 630 41.14 6.92 -73.24
N ARG A 631 41.55 7.42 -74.42
CA ARG A 631 41.03 6.90 -75.69
C ARG A 631 41.18 5.36 -75.77
N PRO A 632 40.13 4.63 -76.18
CA PRO A 632 38.88 5.11 -76.79
C PRO A 632 37.70 5.34 -75.82
N THR A 633 37.91 5.48 -74.50
CA THR A 633 36.84 5.63 -73.51
C THR A 633 36.80 7.02 -72.86
N ALA A 634 35.62 7.41 -72.37
CA ALA A 634 35.41 8.57 -71.51
C ALA A 634 34.26 8.34 -70.52
N VAL A 635 34.35 8.90 -69.32
CA VAL A 635 33.25 8.93 -68.35
C VAL A 635 32.18 9.91 -68.84
N ASN A 636 30.96 9.44 -69.06
CA ASN A 636 29.82 10.28 -69.46
C ASN A 636 29.17 10.93 -68.24
N GLU A 637 28.61 10.10 -67.34
CA GLU A 637 27.91 10.56 -66.13
C GLU A 637 27.88 9.46 -65.06
N MET A 638 27.64 9.86 -63.82
CA MET A 638 27.22 8.95 -62.76
C MET A 638 25.70 8.84 -62.81
N LYS A 639 25.19 7.71 -63.30
CA LYS A 639 23.75 7.46 -63.44
C LYS A 639 23.05 7.38 -62.10
N SER A 640 23.69 6.77 -61.12
CA SER A 640 23.18 6.68 -59.75
C SER A 640 24.29 6.43 -58.75
N ILE A 641 24.04 6.82 -57.51
CA ILE A 641 24.79 6.40 -56.34
C ILE A 641 23.79 6.13 -55.21
N THR A 642 23.93 4.98 -54.57
CA THR A 642 23.16 4.58 -53.40
C THR A 642 24.07 4.40 -52.20
N TYR A 643 23.55 4.73 -51.03
CA TYR A 643 24.25 4.59 -49.76
C TYR A 643 23.48 3.61 -48.90
N SER A 644 24.17 2.62 -48.33
CA SER A 644 23.59 1.66 -47.40
C SER A 644 24.39 1.62 -46.10
N LEU A 645 23.67 1.49 -45.00
CA LEU A 645 24.20 1.22 -43.66
C LEU A 645 24.00 -0.25 -43.27
N ASP A 646 23.42 -1.06 -44.16
CA ASP A 646 23.07 -2.45 -43.86
C ASP A 646 24.34 -3.28 -43.62
N GLY A 647 24.36 -4.00 -42.51
CA GLY A 647 25.51 -4.81 -42.10
C GLY A 647 26.63 -4.04 -41.39
N TYR A 648 26.50 -2.72 -41.19
CA TYR A 648 27.42 -1.93 -40.37
C TYR A 648 26.75 -1.49 -39.08
N THR A 649 27.55 -1.38 -38.02
CA THR A 649 27.11 -0.72 -36.78
C THR A 649 26.86 0.76 -37.07
N THR A 650 25.70 1.23 -36.62
CA THR A 650 25.25 2.62 -36.65
C THR A 650 25.08 3.12 -35.22
N ARG A 651 24.78 4.41 -35.05
CA ARG A 651 24.43 4.96 -33.73
C ARG A 651 23.28 4.24 -33.01
N ASN A 652 22.36 3.59 -33.74
CA ASN A 652 21.16 3.00 -33.17
C ASN A 652 21.43 1.63 -32.52
N ASP A 653 22.47 0.93 -33.00
CA ASP A 653 22.85 -0.42 -32.57
C ASP A 653 24.26 -0.47 -31.94
N ASP A 654 24.90 0.69 -31.80
CA ASP A 654 26.21 0.83 -31.17
C ASP A 654 26.18 0.52 -29.67
N LYS A 655 26.59 -0.70 -29.32
CA LYS A 655 26.69 -1.17 -27.93
C LYS A 655 27.58 -0.29 -27.06
N TYR A 656 28.57 0.39 -27.63
CA TYR A 656 29.48 1.25 -26.85
C TYR A 656 28.72 2.36 -26.11
N LEU A 657 27.71 2.96 -26.75
CA LEU A 657 26.96 4.08 -26.18
C LEU A 657 26.15 3.70 -24.94
N VAL A 658 25.79 2.42 -24.81
CA VAL A 658 25.00 1.93 -23.68
C VAL A 658 25.85 1.15 -22.68
N GLU A 659 27.02 0.64 -23.08
CA GLU A 659 27.97 -0.02 -22.17
C GLU A 659 28.90 0.98 -21.46
N ASN A 660 29.10 2.18 -22.02
CA ASN A 660 30.02 3.19 -21.51
C ASN A 660 29.28 4.49 -21.18
N TYR A 661 28.56 4.51 -20.06
CA TYR A 661 27.84 5.70 -19.63
C TYR A 661 28.78 6.84 -19.21
N PRO A 662 28.45 8.10 -19.54
CA PRO A 662 29.16 9.26 -19.04
C PRO A 662 29.00 9.43 -17.53
N GLN A 663 29.95 10.11 -16.89
CA GLN A 663 29.94 10.35 -15.45
C GLN A 663 29.30 11.69 -15.05
N GLU A 664 29.18 12.63 -15.99
CA GLU A 664 28.59 13.95 -15.79
C GLU A 664 27.98 14.46 -17.10
N ALA A 665 27.17 15.52 -17.03
CA ALA A 665 26.54 16.14 -18.19
C ALA A 665 27.50 17.11 -18.92
N GLY A 666 27.33 17.25 -20.24
CA GLY A 666 28.09 18.18 -21.08
C GLY A 666 29.41 17.65 -21.66
N ILE A 667 29.79 16.41 -21.36
CA ILE A 667 30.92 15.72 -22.01
C ILE A 667 30.53 15.39 -23.45
N THR A 668 31.45 15.50 -24.40
CA THR A 668 31.23 15.08 -25.78
C THR A 668 31.93 13.76 -26.10
N LEU A 669 31.27 12.89 -26.87
CA LEU A 669 31.83 11.64 -27.40
C LEU A 669 31.71 11.64 -28.92
N GLN A 670 32.76 11.22 -29.62
CA GLN A 670 32.74 11.01 -31.06
C GLN A 670 32.86 9.52 -31.38
N ARG A 671 32.00 9.02 -32.28
CA ARG A 671 32.03 7.64 -32.77
C ARG A 671 32.13 7.66 -34.28
N ASN A 672 33.00 6.80 -34.81
CA ASN A 672 33.15 6.62 -36.25
C ASN A 672 32.37 5.38 -36.68
N TYR A 673 31.59 5.53 -37.74
CA TYR A 673 30.77 4.51 -38.35
C TYR A 673 31.12 4.38 -39.84
N LYS A 674 30.68 3.28 -40.44
CA LYS A 674 30.92 2.99 -41.87
C LYS A 674 29.63 3.06 -42.67
N CYS A 675 29.77 3.42 -43.94
CA CYS A 675 28.69 3.39 -44.91
C CYS A 675 29.22 2.82 -46.23
N LYS A 676 28.42 1.96 -46.87
CA LYS A 676 28.71 1.45 -48.20
C LYS A 676 28.11 2.36 -49.26
N ALA A 677 28.91 2.75 -50.25
CA ALA A 677 28.45 3.44 -51.44
C ALA A 677 28.51 2.49 -52.64
N THR A 678 27.43 2.46 -53.43
CA THR A 678 27.38 1.75 -54.71
C THR A 678 27.01 2.74 -55.80
N ALA A 679 27.95 3.01 -56.71
CA ALA A 679 27.76 3.95 -57.81
C ALA A 679 27.75 3.23 -59.16
N ILE A 680 26.84 3.63 -60.04
CA ILE A 680 26.79 3.18 -61.44
C ILE A 680 27.24 4.33 -62.31
N ILE A 681 28.35 4.15 -63.02
CA ILE A 681 28.94 5.15 -63.90
C ILE A 681 28.83 4.68 -65.33
N SER A 682 28.29 5.54 -66.19
CA SER A 682 28.18 5.26 -67.62
C SER A 682 29.46 5.69 -68.33
N ILE A 683 30.13 4.72 -68.95
CA ILE A 683 31.34 4.91 -69.74
C ILE A 683 30.95 4.93 -71.21
N TYR A 684 31.32 6.00 -71.90
CA TYR A 684 31.17 6.14 -73.34
C TYR A 684 32.40 5.57 -74.05
N TYR A 685 32.18 4.73 -75.05
CA TYR A 685 33.20 4.22 -75.95
C TYR A 685 33.09 4.94 -77.30
N GLU A 686 34.17 5.62 -77.70
CA GLU A 686 34.26 6.34 -78.96
C GLU A 686 34.02 5.39 -80.15
N PRO A 687 33.29 5.82 -81.19
CA PRO A 687 33.04 5.03 -82.38
C PRO A 687 34.35 4.72 -83.12
N GLY A 688 34.51 3.47 -83.56
CA GLY A 688 35.56 3.09 -84.50
C GLY A 688 35.16 3.47 -85.93
N SER A 689 36.08 3.34 -86.90
CA SER A 689 35.87 3.74 -88.30
C SER A 689 34.64 3.12 -88.99
N PHE A 690 34.04 2.07 -88.40
CA PHE A 690 32.85 1.38 -88.92
C PHE A 690 31.86 0.90 -87.82
N THR A 691 31.94 1.40 -86.58
CA THR A 691 31.05 0.99 -85.46
C THR A 691 30.48 2.19 -84.69
N PRO A 692 29.18 2.20 -84.33
CA PRO A 692 28.59 3.28 -83.53
C PRO A 692 29.12 3.29 -82.09
N GLY A 693 29.19 4.47 -81.47
CA GLY A 693 29.63 4.62 -80.08
C GLY A 693 28.62 3.97 -79.12
N THR A 694 29.12 3.28 -78.10
CA THR A 694 28.31 2.52 -77.15
C THR A 694 28.53 2.99 -75.72
N TYR A 695 27.49 2.89 -74.90
CA TYR A 695 27.58 3.15 -73.47
C TYR A 695 27.63 1.84 -72.72
N ARG A 696 28.55 1.73 -71.76
CA ARG A 696 28.61 0.62 -70.83
C ARG A 696 28.60 1.13 -69.41
N ASP A 697 27.79 0.52 -68.57
CA ASP A 697 27.73 0.87 -67.16
C ASP A 697 28.74 0.04 -66.37
N VAL A 698 29.49 0.72 -65.51
CA VAL A 698 30.48 0.13 -64.60
C VAL A 698 30.05 0.46 -63.18
N THR A 699 30.02 -0.56 -62.33
CA THR A 699 29.65 -0.44 -60.92
C THR A 699 30.91 -0.28 -60.06
N TYR A 700 30.93 0.76 -59.23
CA TYR A 700 31.92 0.97 -58.18
C TYR A 700 31.26 0.69 -56.84
N GLU A 701 31.89 -0.16 -56.03
CA GLU A 701 31.53 -0.35 -54.63
C GLU A 701 32.66 0.14 -53.75
N SER A 702 32.32 0.91 -52.71
CA SER A 702 33.28 1.41 -51.75
C SER A 702 32.70 1.53 -50.35
N GLU A 703 33.57 1.62 -49.36
CA GLU A 703 33.23 1.92 -47.98
C GLU A 703 33.90 3.23 -47.59
N PHE A 704 33.18 4.09 -46.87
CA PHE A 704 33.72 5.31 -46.28
C PHE A 704 33.27 5.44 -44.82
N GLU A 705 34.05 6.19 -44.05
CA GLU A 705 33.77 6.46 -42.65
C GLU A 705 33.09 7.82 -42.46
N TYR A 706 32.18 7.90 -41.50
CA TYR A 706 31.59 9.14 -41.02
C TYR A 706 31.63 9.16 -39.49
N THR A 707 31.57 10.35 -38.92
CA THR A 707 31.65 10.59 -37.48
C THR A 707 30.34 11.18 -36.99
N ASP A 708 29.80 10.56 -35.94
CA ASP A 708 28.72 11.12 -35.15
C ASP A 708 29.26 11.65 -33.84
N THR A 709 28.73 12.79 -33.41
CA THR A 709 29.05 13.44 -32.15
C THR A 709 27.84 13.39 -31.22
N PHE A 710 28.10 12.97 -29.98
CA PHE A 710 27.15 12.84 -28.90
C PHE A 710 27.55 13.77 -27.75
N VAL A 711 26.58 14.20 -26.94
CA VAL A 711 26.80 14.86 -25.65
C VAL A 711 26.19 14.05 -24.53
N SER A 712 26.79 14.08 -23.35
CA SER A 712 26.21 13.49 -22.17
C SER A 712 25.12 14.38 -21.60
N VAL A 713 23.95 13.80 -21.36
CA VAL A 713 22.82 14.48 -20.70
C VAL A 713 22.36 13.67 -19.50
N VAL A 714 21.73 14.33 -18.53
CA VAL A 714 21.07 13.61 -17.43
C VAL A 714 19.90 12.84 -18.04
N TYR A 715 19.88 11.54 -17.84
CA TYR A 715 18.73 10.73 -18.18
C TYR A 715 17.70 10.86 -17.06
N SER A 716 16.74 11.75 -17.24
CA SER A 716 15.64 11.99 -16.29
C SER A 716 14.40 11.15 -16.56
N GLY A 717 14.39 10.37 -17.65
CA GLY A 717 13.15 9.88 -18.26
C GLY A 717 12.66 10.83 -19.32
#